data_AF-A0A8C5Q9I2-F1
#
_entry.id   AF-A0A8C5Q9I2-F1
#
_cell.length_a   1.000
_cell.length_b   1.000
_cell.length_c   1.000
_cell.angle_alpha   90.00
_cell.angle_beta   90.00
_cell.angle_gamma   90.00
#
_symmetry.space_group_name_H-M   'P 1'
#
loop_
_entity.id
_entity.type
_entity.pdbx_description
1 polymer ?
#
loop_
_entity_poly.entity_id
_entity_poly.type
_entity_poly.pdbx_seq_one_letter_code
_entity_poly.pdbx_strand_id
1 'polypeptide(L)'
;MGRNRESVKCQLYCVLLVLGLDTCWASFDAIETHINGSESSVTFIETPHGVYEYVSDRLDQWHAETYCDHKFASLLSEAKDIQKSKMYLLQPNLVQFPIWLKKEDSTTVWNKPVTALFYKNQSDSKYAKLLVNFQIIPEVTVCAYIQWENTNEVFETIFSYAVPTFFNEFQLRAVSKDGSVLFAIVVHGQHTQYSPMFSNDHQWHHFCITWQKSNGTWSFYADGNQKATSTMISASKDIMRGGIFIVGQDQDSYGGAFKMKESFSGNITHLNIWRRVLNNDEVEQARACRIPEKQIIFGWKKHKLEIAPTLQEFTIPEVCPGYSKRCRVLQAGDKEIDYTPCMNKLPVVCFYPQDLYQRLKYIHKDNQSGIFLKKVNTIMNQTLFSENFLISGTHQINVSVAIASLQSIEQVIETEQNVVQPADLLGVIRFLMEVSDVDVQNNNEDVEELSDHFVQVVGALLDQTDGNLWSKVNPIIKGPMTLVRIVEKMVAKLVHCLSSDKKDISLHHRNIEVGVKQIDHNSNNLLYTVQSSERVDQIEVPKDELLKMKGQKKVSVVNTWFDFEKFQHMFGSFNSNFPSKDSAVSDGGYKYMGTSLGSSIISSTVLVGQQEICTSVKYRLWHKSTLQNSSEKIVQRPLCAFWNFTHNSENGGSWSTSGCFLRKRLPETTTCYCNHTTNFAVLLQVYEVQRSSQEEWTLRTMTFIGCGVSLSALLVTFVLFLAVGVPNSERTTVHKNLIFALASAEALLMFSELAKTNEVVCITVTASLHLFFMAAFAWMLVEGLLLWSKVVAVNLSEDRRMRFYYITGWGLPIIIVSVTLATSFNKYVADTHCWLNVQTDIIWAFVGPVLFILTVNTFVLFRVIMVTISSARRRSKMLTPNCSMEKQIGIQVWATAKPILVLLPVLGLTWLCGVLVHLSIVWAYVFIVLNAFQGLYIFLVYAIYNSENCSHQANYLSTPKNTLWDIGKKSSTPPSSNLSEPLPIKNTVGKGNIVTKHPVNITSIFSSDKTAVELTAFKTSARVSITDCVLSLPSSKMATSASYSSKGYLP
;
A
#
# COMPACT_ATOMS: atom_id res chain seq x y z
N MET A 1 3.72 -50.57 43.94
CA MET A 1 2.53 -49.83 44.42
C MET A 1 2.60 -48.41 43.86
N GLY A 2 1.57 -47.94 43.15
CA GLY A 2 1.61 -46.62 42.50
C GLY A 2 0.22 -46.06 42.23
N ARG A 3 -0.27 -45.25 43.19
CA ARG A 3 -1.40 -44.31 43.13
C ARG A 3 -1.48 -43.62 44.51
N ASN A 4 -2.32 -42.59 44.64
CA ASN A 4 -2.60 -41.84 45.88
C ASN A 4 -1.50 -40.87 46.39
N ARG A 5 -0.93 -40.05 45.51
CA ARG A 5 -0.32 -38.75 45.93
C ARG A 5 -0.87 -37.50 45.22
N GLU A 6 -1.72 -37.67 44.21
CA GLU A 6 -2.29 -36.56 43.41
C GLU A 6 -3.66 -36.07 43.93
N SER A 7 -4.48 -36.97 44.50
CA SER A 7 -5.84 -36.65 44.96
C SER A 7 -5.91 -35.50 45.98
N VAL A 8 -4.88 -35.38 46.84
CA VAL A 8 -4.84 -34.40 47.93
C VAL A 8 -4.59 -32.97 47.43
N LYS A 9 -3.95 -32.78 46.27
CA LYS A 9 -3.69 -31.43 45.73
C LYS A 9 -4.93 -30.82 45.05
N CYS A 10 -5.80 -31.62 44.44
CA CYS A 10 -7.00 -31.09 43.78
C CYS A 10 -8.06 -30.57 44.78
N GLN A 11 -8.22 -31.19 45.95
CA GLN A 11 -9.24 -30.76 46.92
C GLN A 11 -8.92 -29.39 47.54
N LEU A 12 -7.65 -29.00 47.66
CA LEU A 12 -7.29 -27.69 48.20
C LEU A 12 -7.57 -26.54 47.22
N TYR A 13 -7.41 -26.79 45.91
CA TYR A 13 -7.63 -25.80 44.85
C TYR A 13 -9.11 -25.41 44.69
N CYS A 14 -10.04 -26.37 44.86
CA CYS A 14 -11.47 -26.09 44.75
C CYS A 14 -12.05 -25.26 45.92
N VAL A 15 -11.36 -25.19 47.07
CA VAL A 15 -11.84 -24.43 48.24
C VAL A 15 -11.48 -22.94 48.14
N LEU A 16 -10.28 -22.63 47.62
CA LEU A 16 -9.81 -21.25 47.46
C LEU A 16 -10.63 -20.45 46.43
N LEU A 17 -11.06 -21.11 45.34
CA LEU A 17 -11.88 -20.50 44.28
C LEU A 17 -13.27 -20.00 44.72
N VAL A 18 -13.72 -20.30 45.95
CA VAL A 18 -15.04 -19.89 46.48
C VAL A 18 -14.95 -18.62 47.34
N LEU A 19 -13.77 -18.19 47.77
CA LEU A 19 -13.60 -17.13 48.79
C LEU A 19 -12.98 -15.81 48.28
N GLY A 20 -12.67 -15.69 46.99
CA GLY A 20 -12.52 -14.39 46.32
C GLY A 20 -11.43 -13.44 46.85
N LEU A 21 -10.33 -13.99 47.38
CA LEU A 21 -9.23 -13.24 47.99
C LEU A 21 -7.88 -13.68 47.41
N ASP A 22 -7.41 -12.97 46.38
CA ASP A 22 -6.05 -13.10 45.84
C ASP A 22 -5.47 -11.70 45.53
N THR A 23 -4.82 -11.09 46.52
CA THR A 23 -3.96 -9.91 46.36
C THR A 23 -2.72 -10.01 47.25
N CYS A 24 -1.54 -9.86 46.65
CA CYS A 24 -0.19 -9.94 47.25
C CYS A 24 0.26 -11.34 47.72
N TRP A 25 1.58 -11.47 47.93
CA TRP A 25 2.35 -12.66 48.37
C TRP A 25 2.81 -13.68 47.31
N ALA A 26 3.35 -13.21 46.17
CA ALA A 26 4.14 -14.04 45.25
C ALA A 26 5.22 -13.26 44.47
N SER A 27 6.20 -12.64 45.15
CA SER A 27 7.27 -11.87 44.48
C SER A 27 8.54 -11.66 45.32
N PHE A 28 9.20 -12.75 45.74
CA PHE A 28 10.58 -12.73 46.26
C PHE A 28 11.26 -14.08 45.99
N ASP A 29 11.84 -14.22 44.80
CA ASP A 29 12.97 -15.11 44.48
C ASP A 29 13.43 -14.78 43.04
N ALA A 30 14.75 -14.83 42.78
CA ALA A 30 15.45 -14.42 41.54
C ALA A 30 16.00 -12.96 41.47
N ILE A 31 16.82 -12.57 42.44
CA ILE A 31 17.91 -11.59 42.22
C ILE A 31 19.22 -12.24 42.65
N GLU A 32 19.96 -12.81 41.70
CA GLU A 32 21.29 -13.39 41.92
C GLU A 32 22.28 -12.81 40.90
N THR A 33 22.96 -11.73 41.30
CA THR A 33 23.97 -11.06 40.47
C THR A 33 25.34 -11.70 40.71
N HIS A 34 25.94 -12.29 39.68
CA HIS A 34 27.35 -12.68 39.71
C HIS A 34 28.23 -11.42 39.86
N ILE A 35 28.91 -11.29 41.01
CA ILE A 35 29.93 -10.28 41.27
C ILE A 35 31.27 -10.99 41.46
N ASN A 36 32.22 -10.80 40.54
CA ASN A 36 33.65 -11.02 40.75
C ASN A 36 34.47 -10.47 39.56
N GLY A 37 35.57 -9.78 39.84
CA GLY A 37 36.66 -9.58 38.85
C GLY A 37 36.53 -8.42 37.87
N SER A 38 36.80 -7.20 38.33
CA SER A 38 37.53 -6.15 37.58
C SER A 38 37.28 -5.98 36.06
N GLU A 39 36.11 -5.48 35.68
CA GLU A 39 35.94 -4.56 34.53
C GLU A 39 34.63 -3.76 34.70
N SER A 40 34.32 -2.81 33.82
CA SER A 40 33.20 -1.86 34.00
C SER A 40 31.84 -2.57 34.09
N SER A 41 31.24 -2.56 35.28
CA SER A 41 30.07 -3.38 35.63
C SER A 41 28.74 -2.85 35.07
N VAL A 42 28.50 -3.07 33.78
CA VAL A 42 27.19 -2.88 33.15
C VAL A 42 26.16 -3.72 33.88
N THR A 43 25.08 -3.08 34.37
CA THR A 43 24.07 -3.76 35.20
C THR A 43 22.73 -3.83 34.48
N PHE A 44 22.29 -5.04 34.12
CA PHE A 44 21.00 -5.30 33.49
C PHE A 44 19.93 -5.67 34.52
N ILE A 45 18.73 -5.10 34.37
CA ILE A 45 17.55 -5.37 35.20
C ILE A 45 16.43 -5.87 34.27
N GLU A 46 16.20 -7.18 34.24
CA GLU A 46 15.08 -7.77 33.48
C GLU A 46 13.75 -7.59 34.26
N THR A 47 12.69 -7.13 33.60
CA THR A 47 11.36 -6.94 34.20
C THR A 47 10.24 -7.46 33.28
N PRO A 48 9.00 -7.67 33.78
CA PRO A 48 7.86 -8.07 32.94
C PRO A 48 7.48 -7.08 31.81
N HIS A 49 8.10 -5.90 31.76
CA HIS A 49 7.80 -4.85 30.78
C HIS A 49 8.98 -4.54 29.84
N GLY A 50 10.13 -5.18 30.04
CA GLY A 50 11.37 -4.94 29.29
C GLY A 50 12.59 -4.92 30.20
N VAL A 51 13.75 -4.63 29.61
CA VAL A 51 15.05 -4.69 30.28
C VAL A 51 15.67 -3.29 30.34
N TYR A 52 16.25 -2.96 31.49
CA TYR A 52 16.96 -1.69 31.70
C TYR A 52 18.44 -1.98 31.89
N GLU A 53 19.29 -1.25 31.15
CA GLU A 53 20.74 -1.28 31.29
C GLU A 53 21.20 0.01 31.96
N TYR A 54 21.81 -0.10 33.15
CA TYR A 54 22.45 1.02 33.83
C TYR A 54 23.91 1.13 33.39
N VAL A 55 24.26 2.29 32.83
CA VAL A 55 25.60 2.64 32.35
C VAL A 55 26.16 3.75 33.24
N SER A 56 27.29 3.49 33.87
CA SER A 56 27.93 4.42 34.82
C SER A 56 28.68 5.58 34.17
N ASP A 57 28.95 5.49 32.85
CA ASP A 57 29.57 6.55 32.07
C ASP A 57 28.71 7.82 32.06
N ARG A 58 29.37 8.96 32.24
CA ARG A 58 28.68 10.26 32.34
C ARG A 58 28.66 10.97 31.00
N LEU A 59 27.52 10.92 30.34
CA LEU A 59 27.27 11.54 29.03
C LEU A 59 26.34 12.75 29.18
N ASP A 60 26.43 13.70 28.25
CA ASP A 60 25.36 14.69 28.05
C ASP A 60 24.16 14.05 27.34
N GLN A 61 22.98 14.68 27.36
CA GLN A 61 21.78 13.99 26.89
C GLN A 61 21.85 13.62 25.40
N TRP A 62 22.56 14.39 24.56
CA TRP A 62 22.69 14.05 23.14
C TRP A 62 23.53 12.78 22.96
N HIS A 63 24.69 12.70 23.61
CA HIS A 63 25.52 11.50 23.61
C HIS A 63 24.84 10.32 24.31
N ALA A 64 24.04 10.56 25.36
CA ALA A 64 23.28 9.51 26.06
C ALA A 64 22.17 8.89 25.19
N GLU A 65 21.42 9.71 24.44
CA GLU A 65 20.39 9.24 23.52
C GLU A 65 21.03 8.50 22.33
N THR A 66 22.12 9.04 21.79
CA THR A 66 22.93 8.43 20.72
C THR A 66 23.53 7.08 21.14
N TYR A 67 24.10 6.97 22.35
CA TYR A 67 24.63 5.72 22.92
C TYR A 67 23.55 4.62 22.96
N CYS A 68 22.35 4.95 23.45
CA CYS A 68 21.26 3.97 23.49
C CYS A 68 20.79 3.57 22.09
N ASP A 69 20.68 4.50 21.13
CA ASP A 69 20.33 4.19 19.75
C ASP A 69 21.42 3.35 19.04
N HIS A 70 22.71 3.56 19.33
CA HIS A 70 23.82 2.73 18.85
C HIS A 70 23.70 1.27 19.33
N LYS A 71 23.18 1.03 20.55
CA LYS A 71 22.82 -0.31 21.04
C LYS A 71 21.44 -0.82 20.58
N PHE A 72 20.80 -0.14 19.62
CA PHE A 72 19.43 -0.38 19.13
C PHE A 72 18.31 -0.16 20.17
N ALA A 73 18.65 0.32 21.37
CA ALA A 73 17.75 0.53 22.49
C ALA A 73 16.97 1.86 22.34
N SER A 74 16.53 2.40 23.47
CA SER A 74 16.02 3.77 23.59
C SER A 74 16.44 4.36 24.94
N LEU A 75 16.59 5.67 25.05
CA LEU A 75 16.73 6.33 26.34
C LEU A 75 15.39 6.23 27.12
N LEU A 76 15.45 6.09 28.45
CA LEU A 76 14.27 5.84 29.31
C LEU A 76 13.14 6.90 29.15
N SER A 77 11.90 6.47 28.89
CA SER A 77 10.78 7.39 28.62
C SER A 77 9.70 7.43 29.73
N GLU A 78 9.10 8.60 29.93
CA GLU A 78 8.10 8.83 30.98
C GLU A 78 6.74 8.22 30.67
N ALA A 79 6.24 8.39 29.43
CA ALA A 79 4.83 8.19 29.09
C ALA A 79 4.35 6.72 29.08
N LYS A 80 5.26 5.75 28.92
CA LYS A 80 4.93 4.31 28.90
C LYS A 80 5.59 3.51 30.03
N ASP A 81 6.77 3.96 30.50
CA ASP A 81 7.68 3.10 31.25
C ASP A 81 7.80 3.53 32.72
N ILE A 82 7.95 4.83 33.03
CA ILE A 82 8.12 5.30 34.43
C ILE A 82 6.93 4.92 35.35
N GLN A 83 5.69 4.87 34.85
CA GLN A 83 4.58 4.38 35.68
C GLN A 83 4.66 2.88 36.03
N LYS A 84 5.39 2.07 35.24
CA LYS A 84 5.51 0.62 35.39
C LYS A 84 6.86 0.17 35.98
N SER A 85 7.94 0.91 35.70
CA SER A 85 9.30 0.64 36.18
C SER A 85 9.56 1.17 37.60
N LYS A 86 8.66 2.01 38.12
CA LYS A 86 8.68 2.71 39.42
C LYS A 86 9.01 1.86 40.66
N MET A 87 8.89 0.53 40.57
CA MET A 87 9.17 -0.42 41.67
C MET A 87 10.54 -1.13 41.55
N TYR A 88 11.18 -1.10 40.38
CA TYR A 88 12.37 -1.91 40.07
C TYR A 88 13.65 -1.07 39.92
N LEU A 89 13.60 0.06 39.18
CA LEU A 89 14.75 0.95 38.99
C LEU A 89 15.15 1.71 40.26
N LEU A 90 14.20 1.92 41.17
CA LEU A 90 14.32 2.80 42.33
C LEU A 90 14.50 2.02 43.65
N GLN A 91 15.12 0.85 43.60
CA GLN A 91 15.65 0.20 44.81
C GLN A 91 16.84 1.02 45.36
N PRO A 92 17.03 1.13 46.69
CA PRO A 92 17.93 2.14 47.28
C PRO A 92 19.42 2.08 46.90
N ASN A 93 19.87 0.99 46.27
CA ASN A 93 21.30 0.69 46.11
C ASN A 93 21.84 0.83 44.67
N LEU A 94 20.99 0.94 43.63
CA LEU A 94 21.46 0.94 42.23
C LEU A 94 21.69 2.35 41.65
N VAL A 95 20.69 3.25 41.74
CA VAL A 95 20.74 4.57 41.08
C VAL A 95 20.95 5.67 42.12
N GLN A 96 22.21 6.12 42.26
CA GLN A 96 22.63 7.13 43.26
C GLN A 96 22.74 8.56 42.70
N PHE A 97 22.58 8.73 41.39
CA PHE A 97 22.70 10.02 40.69
C PHE A 97 21.46 10.24 39.80
N PRO A 98 21.08 11.49 39.49
CA PRO A 98 20.04 11.74 38.50
C PRO A 98 20.42 11.18 37.12
N ILE A 99 19.45 10.61 36.44
CA ILE A 99 19.60 9.98 35.11
C ILE A 99 18.81 10.75 34.05
N TRP A 100 19.30 10.74 32.81
CA TRP A 100 18.59 11.37 31.68
C TRP A 100 17.29 10.63 31.34
N LEU A 101 16.26 11.40 30.98
CA LEU A 101 15.02 10.90 30.42
C LEU A 101 14.89 11.30 28.95
N LYS A 102 14.42 10.38 28.11
CA LYS A 102 14.16 10.64 26.69
C LYS A 102 13.21 11.81 26.53
N LYS A 103 13.60 12.71 25.65
CA LYS A 103 12.74 13.81 25.21
C LYS A 103 11.52 13.21 24.50
N GLU A 104 10.32 13.47 25.02
CA GLU A 104 9.11 13.17 24.27
C GLU A 104 9.10 13.96 22.96
N ASP A 105 8.85 13.28 21.84
CA ASP A 105 8.49 13.89 20.55
C ASP A 105 7.08 14.48 20.59
N SER A 106 6.93 15.40 21.53
CA SER A 106 5.91 16.44 21.55
C SER A 106 6.08 17.29 20.30
N THR A 107 5.44 16.84 19.22
CA THR A 107 5.08 17.60 17.99
C THR A 107 4.08 18.73 18.28
N THR A 108 4.13 19.23 19.51
CA THR A 108 3.33 20.26 20.17
C THR A 108 4.22 21.14 21.07
N VAL A 109 5.45 21.41 20.61
CA VAL A 109 5.95 22.79 20.76
C VAL A 109 4.84 23.68 20.19
N TRP A 110 4.23 24.48 21.07
CA TRP A 110 3.15 25.37 20.68
C TRP A 110 3.74 26.46 19.79
N ASN A 111 3.81 26.21 18.47
CA ASN A 111 4.09 27.21 17.45
C ASN A 111 2.95 28.24 17.44
N LYS A 112 2.89 29.08 18.46
CA LYS A 112 2.00 30.24 18.51
C LYS A 112 2.56 31.22 17.49
N PRO A 113 1.80 31.57 16.44
CA PRO A 113 2.26 32.51 15.43
C PRO A 113 2.64 33.85 16.09
N VAL A 114 3.91 34.25 15.94
CA VAL A 114 4.42 35.53 16.47
C VAL A 114 4.43 36.57 15.36
N THR A 115 3.92 37.76 15.64
CA THR A 115 4.03 38.91 14.73
C THR A 115 5.44 39.51 14.81
N ALA A 116 6.11 39.59 13.67
CA ALA A 116 7.38 40.31 13.47
C ALA A 116 7.16 41.52 12.56
N LEU A 117 8.04 42.52 12.67
CA LEU A 117 8.03 43.73 11.85
C LEU A 117 9.18 43.71 10.84
N PHE A 118 8.90 44.10 9.60
CA PHE A 118 9.78 43.95 8.44
C PHE A 118 10.24 45.32 7.90
N TYR A 119 11.38 45.80 8.38
CA TYR A 119 12.00 47.06 7.96
C TYR A 119 12.84 46.83 6.70
N LYS A 120 12.20 46.45 5.59
CA LYS A 120 12.91 46.18 4.34
C LYS A 120 13.51 47.43 3.72
N ASN A 121 14.83 47.45 3.52
CA ASN A 121 15.60 48.60 3.07
C ASN A 121 15.50 49.83 4.00
N GLN A 122 16.56 50.64 4.02
CA GLN A 122 16.55 51.98 4.60
C GLN A 122 15.40 52.84 4.04
N SER A 123 14.68 53.52 4.93
CA SER A 123 13.47 54.31 4.65
C SER A 123 13.20 55.28 5.80
N ASP A 124 12.73 56.49 5.52
CA ASP A 124 12.31 57.48 6.53
C ASP A 124 10.89 57.23 7.08
N SER A 125 10.01 56.62 6.29
CA SER A 125 8.60 56.40 6.68
C SER A 125 8.32 55.17 7.57
N LYS A 126 9.30 54.26 7.76
CA LYS A 126 9.07 52.95 8.38
C LYS A 126 9.43 52.95 9.86
N TYR A 127 8.42 53.00 10.73
CA TYR A 127 8.63 52.99 12.18
C TYR A 127 7.51 52.25 12.91
N ALA A 128 7.81 51.81 14.13
CA ALA A 128 6.78 51.40 15.09
C ALA A 128 6.99 52.15 16.42
N LYS A 129 5.91 52.74 16.93
CA LYS A 129 5.88 53.58 18.14
C LYS A 129 5.23 52.80 19.28
N LEU A 130 5.85 52.81 20.46
CA LEU A 130 5.33 52.08 21.63
C LEU A 130 4.26 52.91 22.34
N LEU A 131 3.08 52.31 22.55
CA LEU A 131 1.95 52.92 23.24
C LEU A 131 2.10 52.76 24.77
N VAL A 132 3.07 53.47 25.35
CA VAL A 132 3.45 53.38 26.78
C VAL A 132 3.71 54.77 27.37
N ASN A 133 3.18 55.02 28.56
CA ASN A 133 3.46 56.22 29.35
C ASN A 133 4.73 56.03 30.21
N PHE A 134 5.89 56.25 29.61
CA PHE A 134 7.20 56.05 30.25
C PHE A 134 7.38 56.94 31.49
N GLN A 135 7.65 56.31 32.64
CA GLN A 135 8.07 56.98 33.87
C GLN A 135 9.59 57.21 33.88
N ILE A 136 10.11 57.89 34.90
CA ILE A 136 11.56 58.13 35.06
C ILE A 136 12.30 56.78 35.13
N ILE A 137 13.34 56.57 34.33
CA ILE A 137 14.04 55.29 34.21
C ILE A 137 15.47 55.43 34.79
N PRO A 138 15.71 55.02 36.06
CA PRO A 138 17.05 55.06 36.66
C PRO A 138 17.93 53.88 36.22
N GLU A 139 17.28 52.79 35.79
CA GLU A 139 17.89 51.55 35.32
C GLU A 139 17.00 50.96 34.24
N VAL A 140 17.60 50.36 33.21
CA VAL A 140 16.86 49.80 32.08
C VAL A 140 17.48 48.48 31.61
N THR A 141 16.62 47.57 31.19
CA THR A 141 16.98 46.47 30.27
C THR A 141 16.07 46.53 29.07
N VAL A 142 16.62 46.38 27.87
CA VAL A 142 15.87 46.17 26.63
C VAL A 142 16.35 44.88 26.00
N CYS A 143 15.44 43.94 25.73
CA CYS A 143 15.75 42.71 25.00
C CYS A 143 14.83 42.57 23.78
N ALA A 144 15.34 42.03 22.68
CA ALA A 144 14.56 41.70 21.50
C ALA A 144 15.24 40.58 20.68
N TYR A 145 14.47 40.04 19.73
CA TYR A 145 14.99 39.23 18.63
C TYR A 145 15.13 40.09 17.39
N ILE A 146 16.29 40.00 16.71
CA ILE A 146 16.63 40.78 15.53
C ILE A 146 17.19 39.88 14.42
N GLN A 147 16.84 40.17 13.17
CA GLN A 147 17.44 39.59 11.97
C GLN A 147 17.99 40.75 11.15
N TRP A 148 19.28 40.71 10.82
CA TRP A 148 19.97 41.82 10.17
C TRP A 148 20.01 41.64 8.63
N GLU A 149 19.76 42.70 7.86
CA GLU A 149 19.71 42.66 6.38
C GLU A 149 20.79 43.52 5.70
N ASN A 150 21.25 44.62 6.33
CA ASN A 150 22.19 45.53 5.67
C ASN A 150 23.65 45.05 5.73
N THR A 151 24.40 45.24 4.65
CA THR A 151 25.84 44.93 4.55
C THR A 151 26.73 46.17 4.39
N ASN A 152 26.15 47.38 4.36
CA ASN A 152 26.89 48.64 4.27
C ASN A 152 27.45 49.07 5.65
N GLU A 153 28.64 49.71 5.64
CA GLU A 153 29.26 50.31 6.83
C GLU A 153 28.62 51.67 7.23
N VAL A 154 27.28 51.71 7.28
CA VAL A 154 26.50 52.87 7.72
C VAL A 154 25.84 52.54 9.05
N PHE A 155 25.79 53.50 9.99
CA PHE A 155 25.11 53.28 11.27
C PHE A 155 23.59 53.35 11.09
N GLU A 156 22.87 52.47 11.77
CA GLU A 156 21.42 52.38 11.77
C GLU A 156 20.89 52.41 13.20
N THR A 157 19.71 52.99 13.41
CA THR A 157 19.09 53.11 14.73
C THR A 157 18.01 52.06 14.93
N ILE A 158 18.32 51.01 15.69
CA ILE A 158 17.39 49.91 16.03
C ILE A 158 16.21 50.46 16.84
N PHE A 159 16.48 51.37 17.79
CA PHE A 159 15.45 52.15 18.45
C PHE A 159 16.00 53.47 19.01
N SER A 160 15.09 54.42 19.20
CA SER A 160 15.32 55.72 19.83
C SER A 160 14.22 56.05 20.84
N TYR A 161 14.55 56.85 21.84
CA TYR A 161 13.64 57.42 22.82
C TYR A 161 13.97 58.89 23.02
N ALA A 162 13.03 59.75 22.64
CA ALA A 162 13.14 61.20 22.72
C ALA A 162 12.17 61.78 23.75
N VAL A 163 12.64 62.72 24.59
CA VAL A 163 11.80 63.56 25.46
C VAL A 163 11.67 64.97 24.87
N PRO A 164 10.63 65.78 25.21
CA PRO A 164 10.40 67.07 24.56
C PRO A 164 11.55 68.07 24.66
N THR A 165 12.41 67.92 25.68
CA THR A 165 13.58 68.77 25.94
C THR A 165 14.89 68.23 25.35
N PHE A 166 14.94 66.96 24.94
CA PHE A 166 16.17 66.30 24.49
C PHE A 166 15.86 65.00 23.73
N PHE A 167 16.27 64.91 22.47
CA PHE A 167 15.83 63.82 21.59
C PHE A 167 16.73 62.58 21.65
N ASN A 168 18.02 62.75 21.96
CA ASN A 168 19.00 61.65 22.04
C ASN A 168 19.09 61.06 23.46
N GLU A 169 17.94 60.97 24.15
CA GLU A 169 17.87 60.64 25.58
C GLU A 169 18.27 59.17 25.84
N PHE A 170 17.78 58.24 25.02
CA PHE A 170 18.20 56.83 25.07
C PHE A 170 18.05 56.18 23.68
N GLN A 171 19.10 55.58 23.13
CA GLN A 171 19.07 54.97 21.78
C GLN A 171 19.96 53.73 21.69
N LEU A 172 19.67 52.83 20.75
CA LEU A 172 20.56 51.76 20.32
C LEU A 172 20.87 51.91 18.82
N ARG A 173 22.16 52.12 18.52
CA ARG A 173 22.70 52.18 17.16
C ARG A 173 23.51 50.92 16.86
N ALA A 174 23.55 50.54 15.60
CA ALA A 174 24.30 49.38 15.12
C ALA A 174 24.93 49.66 13.75
N VAL A 175 26.00 48.94 13.41
CA VAL A 175 26.66 48.99 12.11
C VAL A 175 27.14 47.58 11.76
N SER A 176 27.07 47.20 10.48
CA SER A 176 27.78 46.00 10.04
C SER A 176 29.17 46.36 9.55
N LYS A 177 30.17 45.62 10.02
CA LYS A 177 31.56 45.78 9.63
C LYS A 177 32.29 44.44 9.70
N ASP A 178 33.20 44.19 8.77
CA ASP A 178 34.06 42.98 8.76
C ASP A 178 33.25 41.66 8.89
N GLY A 179 32.02 41.62 8.36
CA GLY A 179 31.10 40.48 8.44
C GLY A 179 30.39 40.28 9.80
N SER A 180 30.62 41.15 10.77
CA SER A 180 29.94 41.18 12.07
C SER A 180 28.91 42.30 12.14
N VAL A 181 28.03 42.25 13.14
CA VAL A 181 27.18 43.37 13.57
C VAL A 181 27.72 43.89 14.91
N LEU A 182 27.96 45.20 14.97
CA LEU A 182 28.50 45.89 16.14
C LEU A 182 27.48 46.89 16.68
N PHE A 183 27.25 46.89 18.00
CA PHE A 183 26.29 47.78 18.66
C PHE A 183 26.98 48.91 19.43
N ALA A 184 26.31 50.05 19.52
CA ALA A 184 26.63 51.15 20.43
C ALA A 184 25.36 51.73 21.04
N ILE A 185 25.40 52.03 22.35
CA ILE A 185 24.28 52.61 23.10
C ILE A 185 24.51 54.10 23.31
N VAL A 186 23.43 54.89 23.22
CA VAL A 186 23.42 56.32 23.53
C VAL A 186 22.58 56.56 24.78
N VAL A 187 23.13 57.28 25.76
CA VAL A 187 22.39 57.68 26.98
C VAL A 187 22.68 59.15 27.30
N HIS A 188 21.65 60.00 27.30
CA HIS A 188 21.74 61.46 27.38
C HIS A 188 22.77 62.05 26.38
N GLY A 189 22.78 61.53 25.14
CA GLY A 189 23.70 61.95 24.07
C GLY A 189 25.14 61.44 24.17
N GLN A 190 25.52 60.70 25.22
CA GLN A 190 26.82 60.03 25.31
C GLN A 190 26.77 58.65 24.64
N HIS A 191 27.71 58.36 23.73
CA HIS A 191 27.72 57.19 22.85
C HIS A 191 28.91 56.25 23.18
N THR A 192 28.71 54.93 23.27
CA THR A 192 29.81 53.96 23.50
C THR A 192 30.74 53.81 22.30
N GLN A 193 31.85 53.09 22.43
CA GLN A 193 32.48 52.47 21.27
C GLN A 193 31.59 51.35 20.71
N TYR A 194 31.68 51.10 19.40
CA TYR A 194 30.99 50.00 18.74
C TYR A 194 31.61 48.66 19.16
N SER A 195 30.79 47.77 19.73
CA SER A 195 31.22 46.47 20.26
C SER A 195 30.60 45.33 19.46
N PRO A 196 31.35 44.30 19.04
CA PRO A 196 30.83 43.19 18.24
C PRO A 196 29.86 42.31 19.04
N MET A 197 28.74 41.95 18.40
CA MET A 197 27.63 41.22 19.04
C MET A 197 27.49 39.81 18.47
N PHE A 198 27.22 39.72 17.17
CA PHE A 198 26.92 38.51 16.42
C PHE A 198 27.32 38.67 14.94
N SER A 199 27.31 37.56 14.19
CA SER A 199 27.64 37.53 12.76
C SER A 199 26.57 38.20 11.91
N ASN A 200 26.94 38.81 10.77
CA ASN A 200 25.96 39.22 9.76
C ASN A 200 25.64 38.03 8.83
N ASP A 201 24.99 37.01 9.39
CA ASP A 201 24.63 35.74 8.73
C ASP A 201 23.15 35.68 8.29
N HIS A 202 22.40 36.76 8.55
CA HIS A 202 20.96 36.90 8.28
C HIS A 202 20.08 35.93 9.10
N GLN A 203 20.55 35.42 10.25
CA GLN A 203 19.75 34.64 11.20
C GLN A 203 19.09 35.52 12.28
N TRP A 204 18.21 34.91 13.09
CA TRP A 204 17.57 35.56 14.23
C TRP A 204 18.46 35.47 15.47
N HIS A 205 19.09 36.58 15.85
CA HIS A 205 19.82 36.69 17.11
C HIS A 205 18.95 37.30 18.21
N HIS A 206 19.11 36.79 19.43
CA HIS A 206 18.62 37.48 20.62
C HIS A 206 19.65 38.50 21.07
N PHE A 207 19.22 39.72 21.41
CA PHE A 207 20.04 40.67 22.13
C PHE A 207 19.35 41.17 23.39
N CYS A 208 20.15 41.48 24.42
CA CYS A 208 19.75 42.38 25.50
C CYS A 208 20.82 43.47 25.67
N ILE A 209 20.38 44.69 25.97
CA ILE A 209 21.25 45.74 26.51
C ILE A 209 20.75 46.18 27.87
N THR A 210 21.66 46.47 28.79
CA THR A 210 21.36 47.02 30.12
C THR A 210 22.09 48.34 30.34
N TRP A 211 21.51 49.23 31.15
CA TRP A 211 22.19 50.40 31.69
C TRP A 211 21.65 50.76 33.08
N GLN A 212 22.53 51.22 33.97
CA GLN A 212 22.17 51.68 35.33
C GLN A 212 22.86 53.00 35.71
N LYS A 213 22.09 53.92 36.28
CA LYS A 213 22.56 55.23 36.75
C LYS A 213 23.62 55.15 37.85
N SER A 214 23.53 54.14 38.73
CA SER A 214 24.30 54.03 40.00
C SER A 214 25.83 54.18 39.84
N ASN A 215 26.37 53.72 38.72
CA ASN A 215 27.79 53.82 38.35
C ASN A 215 28.00 54.01 36.83
N GLY A 216 26.91 54.19 36.07
CA GLY A 216 26.94 54.24 34.60
C GLY A 216 27.37 52.93 33.96
N THR A 217 27.19 51.78 34.63
CA THR A 217 27.42 50.47 34.02
C THR A 217 26.41 50.24 32.90
N TRP A 218 26.92 49.73 31.79
CA TRP A 218 26.14 49.13 30.71
C TRP A 218 26.71 47.76 30.35
N SER A 219 25.85 46.87 29.89
CA SER A 219 26.25 45.55 29.36
C SER A 219 25.46 45.24 28.10
N PHE A 220 26.13 44.59 27.15
CA PHE A 220 25.50 44.00 25.97
C PHE A 220 25.57 42.48 26.05
N TYR A 221 24.46 41.83 25.69
CA TYR A 221 24.32 40.39 25.61
C TYR A 221 23.84 40.00 24.22
N ALA A 222 24.40 38.96 23.63
CA ALA A 222 23.87 38.32 22.43
C ALA A 222 23.76 36.81 22.63
N ASP A 223 22.63 36.24 22.24
CA ASP A 223 22.27 34.83 22.35
C ASP A 223 22.48 34.24 23.77
N GLY A 224 22.15 35.05 24.78
CA GLY A 224 22.23 34.72 26.21
C GLY A 224 23.59 35.04 26.84
N ASN A 225 24.63 35.22 26.02
CA ASN A 225 26.01 35.43 26.46
C ASN A 225 26.34 36.92 26.54
N GLN A 226 26.98 37.36 27.63
CA GLN A 226 27.48 38.72 27.78
C GLN A 226 28.67 38.93 26.80
N LYS A 227 28.56 39.94 25.93
CA LYS A 227 29.55 40.24 24.87
C LYS A 227 30.46 41.41 25.22
N ALA A 228 29.90 42.45 25.84
CA ALA A 228 30.62 43.65 26.25
C ALA A 228 30.03 44.21 27.56
N THR A 229 30.86 44.88 28.35
CA THR A 229 30.41 45.65 29.52
C THR A 229 31.44 46.73 29.84
N SER A 230 30.98 47.87 30.35
CA SER A 230 31.85 48.91 30.88
C SER A 230 31.10 49.80 31.87
N THR A 231 31.79 50.79 32.43
CA THR A 231 31.26 51.81 33.35
C THR A 231 31.35 53.21 32.71
N MET A 232 31.03 54.26 33.48
CA MET A 232 31.32 55.67 33.15
C MET A 232 30.47 56.34 32.06
N ILE A 233 29.29 55.82 31.69
CA ILE A 233 28.34 56.56 30.84
C ILE A 233 27.16 57.11 31.65
N SER A 234 27.01 58.44 31.62
CA SER A 234 25.87 59.19 32.16
C SER A 234 25.46 58.88 33.62
N ALA A 235 26.44 58.50 34.46
CA ALA A 235 26.31 57.98 35.84
C ALA A 235 25.76 58.96 36.92
N SER A 236 24.84 59.86 36.56
CA SER A 236 24.30 60.90 37.47
C SER A 236 22.88 61.37 37.14
N LYS A 237 22.36 61.10 35.94
CA LYS A 237 21.01 61.50 35.51
C LYS A 237 20.13 60.26 35.34
N ASP A 238 18.82 60.43 35.48
CA ASP A 238 17.82 59.41 35.12
C ASP A 238 17.28 59.73 33.73
N ILE A 239 17.01 58.71 32.92
CA ILE A 239 16.30 58.86 31.65
C ILE A 239 14.90 59.41 31.95
N MET A 240 14.57 60.56 31.36
CA MET A 240 13.40 61.36 31.76
C MET A 240 12.07 60.72 31.33
N ARG A 241 11.01 61.03 32.07
CA ARG A 241 9.63 60.56 31.81
C ARG A 241 8.98 61.24 30.60
N GLY A 242 7.95 60.61 30.03
CA GLY A 242 7.09 61.23 29.00
C GLY A 242 7.70 61.28 27.60
N GLY A 243 8.73 60.49 27.33
CA GLY A 243 9.31 60.36 26.00
C GLY A 243 8.52 59.46 25.06
N ILE A 244 8.79 59.58 23.76
CA ILE A 244 8.25 58.72 22.71
C ILE A 244 9.34 57.72 22.32
N PHE A 245 9.08 56.42 22.48
CA PHE A 245 9.97 55.34 22.04
C PHE A 245 9.58 54.89 20.62
N ILE A 246 10.54 54.94 19.70
CA ILE A 246 10.41 54.56 18.29
C ILE A 246 11.36 53.40 17.99
N VAL A 247 10.88 52.41 17.24
CA VAL A 247 11.67 51.31 16.68
C VAL A 247 11.96 51.60 15.21
N GLY A 248 13.22 51.41 14.82
CA GLY A 248 13.73 51.45 13.45
C GLY A 248 14.11 52.83 12.88
N GLN A 249 14.09 53.90 13.69
CA GLN A 249 14.45 55.26 13.27
C GLN A 249 15.26 55.99 14.36
N ASP A 250 16.08 56.96 13.95
CA ASP A 250 16.61 58.01 14.82
C ASP A 250 15.61 59.19 14.92
N GLN A 251 15.65 59.97 15.99
CA GLN A 251 14.72 61.06 16.27
C GLN A 251 15.44 62.42 16.31
N ASP A 252 15.55 63.12 15.18
CA ASP A 252 15.99 64.53 15.17
C ASP A 252 14.97 65.49 15.81
N SER A 253 13.75 65.01 16.08
CA SER A 253 12.71 65.77 16.79
C SER A 253 11.82 64.85 17.64
N TYR A 254 11.10 65.43 18.60
CA TYR A 254 10.18 64.70 19.47
C TYR A 254 9.06 64.00 18.69
N GLY A 255 9.25 62.72 18.40
CA GLY A 255 8.30 61.87 17.69
C GLY A 255 8.40 61.87 16.15
N GLY A 256 9.43 62.46 15.54
CA GLY A 256 9.54 62.52 14.08
C GLY A 256 10.85 63.13 13.56
N ALA A 257 10.80 63.66 12.33
CA ALA A 257 11.96 64.12 11.55
C ALA A 257 12.97 62.99 11.23
N PHE A 258 12.46 61.83 10.85
CA PHE A 258 13.23 60.64 10.51
C PHE A 258 14.07 60.84 9.22
N LYS A 259 15.28 60.27 9.16
CA LYS A 259 16.14 60.26 7.94
C LYS A 259 16.38 58.84 7.45
N MET A 260 16.21 58.61 6.14
CA MET A 260 16.46 57.33 5.48
C MET A 260 17.82 56.70 5.86
N LYS A 261 18.91 57.48 5.85
CA LYS A 261 20.28 56.98 6.09
C LYS A 261 20.56 56.50 7.53
N GLU A 262 19.67 56.79 8.48
CA GLU A 262 19.84 56.51 9.92
C GLU A 262 18.83 55.45 10.40
N SER A 263 17.97 54.98 9.49
CA SER A 263 16.94 53.97 9.72
C SER A 263 17.49 52.54 9.72
N PHE A 264 16.81 51.64 10.42
CA PHE A 264 17.13 50.21 10.47
C PHE A 264 16.65 49.46 9.22
N SER A 265 17.49 48.55 8.70
CA SER A 265 17.13 47.57 7.67
C SER A 265 17.24 46.14 8.19
N GLY A 266 16.09 45.49 8.41
CA GLY A 266 16.00 44.14 8.93
C GLY A 266 14.68 43.86 9.67
N ASN A 267 14.67 42.80 10.48
CA ASN A 267 13.45 42.29 11.10
C ASN A 267 13.58 42.32 12.62
N ILE A 268 12.49 42.62 13.33
CA ILE A 268 12.47 42.63 14.80
C ILE A 268 11.20 42.00 15.36
N THR A 269 11.35 41.27 16.46
CA THR A 269 10.25 40.70 17.24
C THR A 269 10.63 40.59 18.73
N HIS A 270 9.66 40.25 19.59
CA HIS A 270 9.87 40.05 21.03
C HIS A 270 10.58 41.21 21.76
N LEU A 271 10.40 42.46 21.32
CA LEU A 271 10.91 43.63 22.04
C LEU A 271 10.21 43.75 23.40
N ASN A 272 10.98 43.69 24.47
CA ASN A 272 10.55 43.81 25.86
C ASN A 272 11.48 44.79 26.60
N ILE A 273 10.94 45.56 27.54
CA ILE A 273 11.64 46.65 28.25
C ILE A 273 11.31 46.58 29.74
N TRP A 274 12.33 46.64 30.61
CA TRP A 274 12.20 46.61 32.07
C TRP A 274 12.84 47.84 32.73
N ARG A 275 12.30 48.27 33.88
CA ARG A 275 12.76 49.44 34.67
C ARG A 275 13.87 49.09 35.69
N ARG A 276 14.73 48.14 35.32
CA ARG A 276 15.80 47.55 36.14
C ARG A 276 16.80 46.82 35.26
N VAL A 277 17.96 46.52 35.82
CA VAL A 277 18.87 45.50 35.25
C VAL A 277 18.29 44.08 35.47
N LEU A 278 18.32 43.25 34.43
CA LEU A 278 18.09 41.79 34.54
C LEU A 278 19.41 41.07 34.87
N ASN A 279 19.34 40.01 35.68
CA ASN A 279 20.51 39.14 35.88
C ASN A 279 20.67 38.13 34.72
N ASN A 280 21.76 37.37 34.69
CA ASN A 280 22.07 36.46 33.57
C ASN A 280 21.00 35.35 33.38
N ASP A 281 20.42 34.81 34.46
CA ASP A 281 19.29 33.85 34.37
C ASP A 281 18.03 34.51 33.77
N GLU A 282 17.75 35.76 34.12
CA GLU A 282 16.61 36.52 33.59
C GLU A 282 16.82 36.97 32.14
N VAL A 283 18.07 37.20 31.72
CA VAL A 283 18.44 37.41 30.31
C VAL A 283 18.22 36.14 29.48
N GLU A 284 18.57 34.97 30.01
CA GLU A 284 18.26 33.69 29.33
C GLU A 284 16.76 33.37 29.37
N GLN A 285 16.02 33.81 30.40
CA GLN A 285 14.55 33.73 30.39
C GLN A 285 13.94 34.61 29.28
N ALA A 286 14.44 35.84 29.10
CA ALA A 286 14.05 36.69 27.98
C ALA A 286 14.36 36.04 26.62
N ARG A 287 15.52 35.39 26.47
CA ARG A 287 15.88 34.60 25.28
C ARG A 287 14.91 33.45 25.04
N ALA A 288 14.45 32.80 26.11
CA ALA A 288 13.52 31.69 26.07
C ALA A 288 12.05 32.07 25.82
N CYS A 289 11.76 33.29 25.36
CA CYS A 289 10.42 33.88 25.29
C CYS A 289 9.70 33.99 26.66
N ARG A 290 10.37 33.68 27.78
CA ARG A 290 9.82 33.73 29.13
C ARG A 290 10.06 35.10 29.75
N ILE A 291 9.14 36.02 29.49
CA ILE A 291 9.18 37.41 29.99
C ILE A 291 9.19 37.44 31.54
N PRO A 292 10.24 37.96 32.22
CA PRO A 292 10.21 38.16 33.67
C PRO A 292 9.25 39.31 34.05
N GLU A 293 8.23 39.05 34.85
CA GLU A 293 7.14 40.02 35.08
C GLU A 293 7.54 41.21 35.99
N LYS A 294 8.58 41.05 36.82
CA LYS A 294 9.02 42.09 37.78
C LYS A 294 9.50 43.35 37.06
N GLN A 295 8.78 44.45 37.26
CA GLN A 295 9.09 45.81 36.77
C GLN A 295 9.21 45.94 35.24
N ILE A 296 8.43 45.16 34.49
CA ILE A 296 8.29 45.34 33.04
C ILE A 296 7.57 46.67 32.71
N ILE A 297 8.15 47.44 31.79
CA ILE A 297 7.59 48.68 31.22
C ILE A 297 6.77 48.35 29.97
N PHE A 298 7.36 47.56 29.06
CA PHE A 298 6.76 47.15 27.79
C PHE A 298 7.03 45.67 27.54
N GLY A 299 6.06 44.98 26.95
CA GLY A 299 6.25 43.62 26.46
C GLY A 299 5.48 43.40 25.15
N TRP A 300 6.09 42.65 24.24
CA TRP A 300 5.73 42.55 22.83
C TRP A 300 4.28 42.09 22.61
N LYS A 301 3.38 43.01 22.24
CA LYS A 301 1.98 42.74 21.86
C LYS A 301 1.54 43.76 20.81
N LYS A 302 0.96 43.29 19.68
CA LYS A 302 0.52 44.13 18.56
C LYS A 302 -0.35 45.33 18.97
N HIS A 303 -1.30 45.14 19.89
CA HIS A 303 -2.18 46.20 20.39
C HIS A 303 -1.49 47.26 21.29
N LYS A 304 -0.18 47.12 21.56
CA LYS A 304 0.64 48.13 22.26
C LYS A 304 1.60 48.87 21.30
N LEU A 305 1.45 48.67 19.98
CA LEU A 305 2.28 49.28 18.95
C LEU A 305 1.41 50.10 17.99
N GLU A 306 1.85 51.31 17.70
CA GLU A 306 1.38 52.15 16.60
C GLU A 306 2.35 51.94 15.43
N ILE A 307 1.94 51.13 14.46
CA ILE A 307 2.74 50.69 13.31
C ILE A 307 2.49 51.64 12.14
N ALA A 308 3.55 52.19 11.54
CA ALA A 308 3.43 53.06 10.38
C ALA A 308 2.86 52.30 9.15
N PRO A 309 1.97 52.90 8.33
CA PRO A 309 1.34 52.21 7.20
C PRO A 309 2.29 51.63 6.13
N THR A 310 3.54 52.10 6.07
CA THR A 310 4.58 51.61 5.14
C THR A 310 5.47 50.51 5.74
N LEU A 311 5.33 50.21 7.02
CA LEU A 311 6.03 49.12 7.70
C LEU A 311 5.20 47.83 7.57
N GLN A 312 5.82 46.77 7.04
CA GLN A 312 5.14 45.50 6.82
C GLN A 312 5.18 44.64 8.09
N GLU A 313 4.06 44.03 8.42
CA GLU A 313 3.97 42.99 9.45
C GLU A 313 3.88 41.60 8.81
N PHE A 314 4.49 40.61 9.45
CA PHE A 314 4.41 39.22 9.03
C PHE A 314 4.37 38.29 10.23
N THR A 315 3.96 37.05 9.99
CA THR A 315 3.76 36.04 11.02
C THR A 315 4.79 34.93 10.84
N ILE A 316 5.51 34.61 11.91
CA ILE A 316 6.57 33.59 11.92
C ILE A 316 6.31 32.51 12.97
N PRO A 317 6.92 31.32 12.82
CA PRO A 317 7.08 30.35 13.91
C PRO A 317 7.79 30.98 15.12
N GLU A 318 7.69 30.36 16.29
CA GLU A 318 8.30 30.90 17.50
C GLU A 318 9.84 30.80 17.42
N VAL A 319 10.50 31.96 17.52
CA VAL A 319 11.94 32.13 17.26
C VAL A 319 12.81 31.68 18.45
N CYS A 320 12.23 31.57 19.64
CA CYS A 320 12.96 31.33 20.88
C CYS A 320 13.43 29.86 20.98
N PRO A 321 14.72 29.59 21.30
CA PRO A 321 15.30 28.25 21.35
C PRO A 321 14.89 27.43 22.60
N GLY A 322 13.87 27.88 23.34
CA GLY A 322 13.57 27.46 24.70
C GLY A 322 14.63 27.91 25.71
N TYR A 323 14.39 27.61 26.99
CA TYR A 323 15.31 27.98 28.08
C TYR A 323 16.51 27.03 28.10
N SER A 324 17.65 27.50 27.59
CA SER A 324 18.99 26.88 27.64
C SER A 324 18.99 25.35 27.47
N LYS A 325 18.17 24.81 26.55
CA LYS A 325 17.69 23.40 26.51
C LYS A 325 17.85 22.69 27.86
N ARG A 326 16.93 22.90 28.81
CA ARG A 326 16.87 22.05 30.00
C ARG A 326 16.22 20.71 29.66
N CYS A 327 17.02 19.66 29.78
CA CYS A 327 16.67 18.27 29.58
C CYS A 327 16.03 17.67 30.83
N ARG A 328 15.10 16.72 30.65
CA ARG A 328 14.42 16.05 31.77
C ARG A 328 15.37 15.06 32.44
N VAL A 329 15.42 15.09 33.77
CA VAL A 329 16.12 14.10 34.59
C VAL A 329 15.17 13.49 35.61
N LEU A 330 15.36 12.21 35.93
CA LEU A 330 14.75 11.58 37.08
C LEU A 330 15.71 11.71 38.27
N GLN A 331 15.27 12.36 39.35
CA GLN A 331 16.09 12.51 40.56
C GLN A 331 16.17 11.19 41.34
N ALA A 332 17.36 10.91 41.89
CA ALA A 332 17.57 9.73 42.75
C ALA A 332 16.84 9.88 44.09
N GLY A 333 16.24 8.80 44.59
CA GLY A 333 15.50 8.78 45.86
C GLY A 333 14.07 9.33 45.77
N ASP A 334 13.91 10.64 45.52
CA ASP A 334 12.66 11.37 45.78
C ASP A 334 11.60 11.29 44.68
N LYS A 335 11.89 10.64 43.55
CA LYS A 335 10.94 10.28 42.47
C LYS A 335 10.35 11.46 41.67
N GLU A 336 10.85 12.68 41.89
CA GLU A 336 10.49 13.85 41.10
C GLU A 336 11.26 13.93 39.78
N ILE A 337 10.68 14.63 38.80
CA ILE A 337 11.28 14.91 37.50
C ILE A 337 11.71 16.37 37.49
N ASP A 338 12.99 16.59 37.20
CA ASP A 338 13.65 17.90 37.24
C ASP A 338 14.28 18.24 35.88
N TYR A 339 14.78 19.47 35.74
CA TYR A 339 15.16 20.10 34.48
C TYR A 339 16.60 20.64 34.56
N THR A 340 17.54 19.83 34.09
CA THR A 340 18.99 20.09 34.10
C THR A 340 19.47 20.52 32.70
N PRO A 341 20.42 21.47 32.54
CA PRO A 341 20.95 21.82 31.21
C PRO A 341 21.49 20.59 30.47
N CYS A 342 21.07 20.36 29.21
CA CYS A 342 21.40 19.13 28.48
C CYS A 342 22.90 18.83 28.37
N MET A 343 23.77 19.84 28.47
CA MET A 343 25.23 19.75 28.36
C MET A 343 25.94 19.24 29.64
N ASN A 344 25.23 19.09 30.76
CA ASN A 344 25.78 18.45 31.96
C ASN A 344 26.10 16.97 31.66
N LYS A 345 26.91 16.30 32.48
CA LYS A 345 27.26 14.88 32.26
C LYS A 345 26.73 13.98 33.38
N LEU A 346 25.79 13.09 33.04
CA LEU A 346 25.05 12.22 33.95
C LEU A 346 25.08 10.75 33.49
N PRO A 347 24.89 9.77 34.40
CA PRO A 347 24.74 8.37 34.03
C PRO A 347 23.52 8.10 33.13
N VAL A 348 23.58 7.01 32.38
CA VAL A 348 22.60 6.68 31.33
C VAL A 348 21.84 5.40 31.67
N VAL A 349 20.54 5.39 31.39
CA VAL A 349 19.72 4.17 31.45
C VAL A 349 19.10 3.92 30.07
N CYS A 350 19.59 2.88 29.40
CA CYS A 350 19.01 2.42 28.15
C CYS A 350 17.91 1.39 28.42
N PHE A 351 16.76 1.58 27.77
CA PHE A 351 15.59 0.72 27.85
C PHE A 351 15.42 -0.10 26.57
N TYR A 352 15.27 -1.40 26.75
CA TYR A 352 14.99 -2.38 25.71
C TYR A 352 13.58 -2.98 25.93
N PRO A 353 12.65 -2.83 24.97
CA PRO A 353 11.41 -3.60 24.95
C PRO A 353 11.68 -5.12 25.08
N GLN A 354 10.79 -5.84 25.75
CA GLN A 354 11.03 -7.24 26.10
C GLN A 354 11.19 -8.15 24.88
N ASP A 355 10.48 -7.88 23.78
CA ASP A 355 10.60 -8.63 22.54
C ASP A 355 11.89 -8.27 21.77
N LEU A 356 12.28 -6.98 21.75
CA LEU A 356 13.57 -6.53 21.20
C LEU A 356 14.73 -7.24 21.90
N TYR A 357 14.75 -7.22 23.23
CA TYR A 357 15.80 -7.86 24.03
C TYR A 357 15.83 -9.39 23.81
N GLN A 358 14.67 -10.05 23.69
CA GLN A 358 14.61 -11.47 23.36
C GLN A 358 15.13 -11.79 21.95
N ARG A 359 14.81 -10.96 20.94
CA ARG A 359 15.34 -11.10 19.56
C ARG A 359 16.86 -10.95 19.55
N LEU A 360 17.39 -9.95 20.25
CA LEU A 360 18.83 -9.74 20.44
C LEU A 360 19.47 -10.97 21.11
N LYS A 361 18.95 -11.41 22.27
CA LYS A 361 19.45 -12.56 23.04
C LYS A 361 19.41 -13.87 22.23
N TYR A 362 18.44 -14.03 21.33
CA TYR A 362 18.37 -15.15 20.39
C TYR A 362 19.45 -15.06 19.31
N ILE A 363 19.58 -13.92 18.60
CA ILE A 363 20.60 -13.72 17.55
C ILE A 363 22.03 -13.82 18.10
N HIS A 364 22.26 -13.34 19.34
CA HIS A 364 23.53 -13.53 20.03
C HIS A 364 23.87 -15.01 20.24
N LYS A 365 22.90 -15.81 20.70
CA LYS A 365 23.08 -17.25 20.95
C LYS A 365 23.30 -18.05 19.66
N ASP A 366 22.68 -17.63 18.56
CA ASP A 366 22.90 -18.19 17.21
C ASP A 366 24.35 -17.95 16.73
N ASN A 367 25.00 -16.85 17.18
CA ASN A 367 26.30 -16.39 16.66
C ASN A 367 27.55 -16.92 17.38
N GLN A 368 27.46 -17.94 18.24
CA GLN A 368 28.65 -18.50 18.92
C GLN A 368 29.70 -19.11 17.94
N SER A 369 29.34 -19.26 16.67
CA SER A 369 30.17 -19.71 15.56
C SER A 369 30.62 -18.61 14.57
N GLY A 370 30.26 -17.33 14.80
CA GLY A 370 30.44 -16.24 13.82
C GLY A 370 31.88 -16.10 13.28
N ILE A 371 32.06 -16.37 11.99
CA ILE A 371 33.38 -16.36 11.32
C ILE A 371 33.76 -14.95 10.83
N PHE A 372 32.77 -14.16 10.39
CA PHE A 372 32.98 -12.88 9.71
C PHE A 372 33.65 -11.84 10.62
N LEU A 373 33.04 -11.49 11.76
CA LEU A 373 33.61 -10.49 12.67
C LEU A 373 34.97 -10.94 13.25
N LYS A 374 35.20 -12.25 13.38
CA LYS A 374 36.50 -12.79 13.81
C LYS A 374 37.59 -12.60 12.73
N LYS A 375 37.26 -12.72 11.44
CA LYS A 375 38.18 -12.36 10.35
C LYS A 375 38.50 -10.86 10.35
N VAL A 376 37.50 -10.00 10.52
CA VAL A 376 37.70 -8.53 10.57
C VAL A 376 38.61 -8.12 11.73
N ASN A 377 38.34 -8.58 12.96
CA ASN A 377 39.23 -8.34 14.12
C ASN A 377 40.67 -8.90 13.90
N THR A 378 40.81 -10.01 13.17
CA THR A 378 42.12 -10.61 12.85
C THR A 378 42.93 -9.73 11.90
N ILE A 379 42.29 -9.16 10.87
CA ILE A 379 42.93 -8.25 9.91
C ILE A 379 43.34 -6.95 10.62
N MET A 380 42.44 -6.39 11.44
CA MET A 380 42.68 -5.18 12.24
C MET A 380 43.77 -5.35 13.31
N ASN A 381 44.14 -6.58 13.68
CA ASN A 381 44.96 -6.90 14.87
C ASN A 381 44.43 -6.26 16.17
N GLN A 382 43.12 -5.97 16.22
CA GLN A 382 42.44 -5.29 17.32
C GLN A 382 41.01 -5.83 17.46
N THR A 383 40.53 -5.93 18.70
CA THR A 383 39.16 -6.37 19.02
C THR A 383 38.17 -5.22 18.92
N LEU A 384 37.93 -4.72 17.71
CA LEU A 384 36.95 -3.66 17.46
C LEU A 384 35.51 -4.17 17.70
N PHE A 385 35.22 -5.39 17.24
CA PHE A 385 33.93 -6.05 17.40
C PHE A 385 33.98 -7.06 18.54
N SER A 386 33.26 -6.79 19.64
CA SER A 386 33.08 -7.77 20.72
C SER A 386 32.11 -8.89 20.30
N GLU A 387 32.38 -10.12 20.75
CA GLU A 387 31.44 -11.25 20.58
C GLU A 387 30.09 -10.99 21.29
N ASN A 388 30.09 -10.15 22.33
CA ASN A 388 28.92 -9.78 23.12
C ASN A 388 28.50 -8.33 22.82
N PHE A 389 27.70 -8.13 21.78
CA PHE A 389 27.21 -6.79 21.37
C PHE A 389 26.39 -6.06 22.45
N LEU A 390 25.83 -6.78 23.44
CA LEU A 390 25.14 -6.19 24.60
C LEU A 390 26.12 -5.54 25.58
N ILE A 391 27.27 -6.17 25.80
CA ILE A 391 28.23 -5.83 26.88
C ILE A 391 29.30 -4.85 26.40
N SER A 392 29.60 -4.82 25.10
CA SER A 392 30.51 -3.83 24.51
C SER A 392 29.99 -2.40 24.70
N GLY A 393 30.77 -1.59 25.42
CA GLY A 393 30.62 -0.13 25.43
C GLY A 393 30.88 0.47 24.04
N THR A 394 30.51 1.73 23.84
CA THR A 394 30.87 2.50 22.66
C THR A 394 32.24 3.14 22.89
N HIS A 395 33.26 2.76 22.13
CA HIS A 395 34.54 3.45 22.18
C HIS A 395 34.48 4.74 21.33
N GLN A 396 35.21 5.78 21.72
CA GLN A 396 35.40 6.94 20.84
C GLN A 396 36.35 6.53 19.70
N ILE A 397 35.80 6.39 18.49
CA ILE A 397 36.54 5.95 17.31
C ILE A 397 37.19 7.17 16.64
N ASN A 398 38.51 7.13 16.47
CA ASN A 398 39.24 8.11 15.67
C ASN A 398 39.06 7.85 14.17
N VAL A 399 39.08 8.91 13.36
CA VAL A 399 38.86 8.84 11.89
C VAL A 399 39.74 7.81 11.19
N SER A 400 41.04 7.78 11.49
CA SER A 400 41.98 6.80 10.92
C SER A 400 41.68 5.34 11.32
N VAL A 401 41.13 5.11 12.52
CA VAL A 401 40.66 3.79 12.95
C VAL A 401 39.37 3.42 12.22
N ALA A 402 38.47 4.39 11.98
CA ALA A 402 37.26 4.15 11.20
C ALA A 402 37.55 3.76 9.75
N ILE A 403 38.47 4.47 9.06
CA ILE A 403 38.91 4.16 7.69
C ILE A 403 39.45 2.72 7.60
N ALA A 404 40.46 2.37 8.41
CA ALA A 404 41.08 1.05 8.39
C ALA A 404 40.08 -0.09 8.73
N SER A 405 39.10 0.20 9.59
CA SER A 405 38.03 -0.74 9.94
C SER A 405 37.07 -0.96 8.78
N LEU A 406 36.65 0.11 8.07
CA LEU A 406 35.79 -0.01 6.89
C LEU A 406 36.48 -0.79 5.77
N GLN A 407 37.74 -0.46 5.47
CA GLN A 407 38.58 -1.21 4.52
C GLN A 407 38.67 -2.71 4.87
N SER A 408 38.82 -3.03 6.16
CA SER A 408 38.87 -4.42 6.64
C SER A 408 37.51 -5.13 6.56
N ILE A 409 36.39 -4.41 6.69
CA ILE A 409 35.04 -4.95 6.54
C ILE A 409 34.74 -5.21 5.06
N GLU A 410 35.05 -4.25 4.19
CA GLU A 410 34.92 -4.30 2.73
C GLU A 410 35.63 -5.55 2.17
N GLN A 411 36.92 -5.73 2.50
CA GLN A 411 37.72 -6.89 2.10
C GLN A 411 37.13 -8.25 2.54
N VAL A 412 36.46 -8.30 3.70
CA VAL A 412 35.84 -9.54 4.21
C VAL A 412 34.44 -9.76 3.61
N ILE A 413 33.74 -8.72 3.17
CA ILE A 413 32.47 -8.87 2.43
C ILE A 413 32.73 -9.32 0.98
N GLU A 414 33.74 -8.77 0.30
CA GLU A 414 34.03 -9.10 -1.10
C GLU A 414 34.63 -10.50 -1.32
N THR A 415 35.19 -11.13 -0.29
CA THR A 415 35.81 -12.46 -0.41
C THR A 415 34.76 -13.59 -0.41
N GLU A 416 34.68 -14.34 -1.52
CA GLU A 416 33.62 -15.27 -1.97
C GLU A 416 33.15 -16.40 -1.01
N GLN A 417 33.62 -16.46 0.25
CA GLN A 417 33.32 -17.55 1.20
C GLN A 417 32.62 -17.10 2.50
N ASN A 418 32.25 -15.82 2.65
CA ASN A 418 31.71 -15.29 3.91
C ASN A 418 30.20 -14.96 3.82
N VAL A 419 29.34 -15.90 4.22
CA VAL A 419 27.90 -15.62 4.38
C VAL A 419 27.69 -14.85 5.69
N VAL A 420 27.33 -13.56 5.58
CA VAL A 420 27.09 -12.66 6.71
C VAL A 420 25.91 -13.15 7.55
N GLN A 421 26.11 -13.40 8.85
CA GLN A 421 25.05 -13.84 9.76
C GLN A 421 24.25 -12.64 10.33
N PRO A 422 23.04 -12.86 10.90
CA PRO A 422 22.22 -11.78 11.47
C PRO A 422 22.93 -10.95 12.55
N ALA A 423 23.83 -11.55 13.32
CA ALA A 423 24.65 -10.86 14.31
C ALA A 423 25.83 -10.11 13.69
N ASP A 424 26.48 -10.66 12.65
CA ASP A 424 27.53 -9.95 11.91
C ASP A 424 26.97 -8.66 11.29
N LEU A 425 25.79 -8.76 10.67
CA LEU A 425 25.06 -7.63 10.08
C LEU A 425 24.69 -6.57 11.13
N LEU A 426 24.20 -6.96 12.31
CA LEU A 426 23.95 -6.03 13.42
C LEU A 426 25.24 -5.36 13.92
N GLY A 427 26.36 -6.10 13.98
CA GLY A 427 27.66 -5.57 14.35
C GLY A 427 28.13 -4.47 13.40
N VAL A 428 28.11 -4.75 12.08
CA VAL A 428 28.50 -3.76 11.07
C VAL A 428 27.54 -2.56 11.04
N ILE A 429 26.22 -2.77 11.15
CA ILE A 429 25.25 -1.65 11.21
C ILE A 429 25.49 -0.77 12.46
N ARG A 430 25.80 -1.35 13.62
CA ARG A 430 26.17 -0.58 14.82
C ARG A 430 27.43 0.26 14.58
N PHE A 431 28.48 -0.35 14.03
CA PHE A 431 29.73 0.36 13.71
C PHE A 431 29.50 1.48 12.68
N LEU A 432 28.66 1.28 11.66
CA LEU A 432 28.29 2.32 10.70
C LEU A 432 27.53 3.49 11.37
N MET A 433 26.68 3.22 12.37
CA MET A 433 26.09 4.29 13.19
C MET A 433 27.16 5.05 13.98
N GLU A 434 28.07 4.34 14.66
CA GLU A 434 29.17 4.94 15.42
C GLU A 434 30.08 5.82 14.53
N VAL A 435 30.45 5.36 13.32
CA VAL A 435 31.22 6.15 12.34
C VAL A 435 30.44 7.39 11.85
N SER A 436 29.12 7.28 11.65
CA SER A 436 28.29 8.43 11.25
C SER A 436 28.24 9.54 12.32
N ASP A 437 28.61 9.23 13.57
CA ASP A 437 28.69 10.17 14.70
C ASP A 437 30.10 10.75 14.95
N VAL A 438 31.13 10.32 14.23
CA VAL A 438 32.50 10.85 14.43
C VAL A 438 32.62 12.32 13.97
N ASP A 439 33.00 13.21 14.88
CA ASP A 439 33.36 14.61 14.58
C ASP A 439 34.73 14.68 13.89
N VAL A 440 34.75 15.06 12.62
CA VAL A 440 36.01 15.17 11.85
C VAL A 440 36.56 16.59 11.94
N GLN A 441 37.69 16.76 12.62
CA GLN A 441 38.32 18.07 12.81
C GLN A 441 39.19 18.48 11.61
N ASN A 442 38.61 19.30 10.73
CA ASN A 442 39.28 20.12 9.71
C ASN A 442 40.12 19.44 8.61
N ASN A 443 40.39 18.12 8.64
CA ASN A 443 41.06 17.47 7.51
C ASN A 443 40.06 16.98 6.46
N ASN A 444 39.97 17.69 5.34
CA ASN A 444 38.99 17.41 4.28
C ASN A 444 39.30 16.13 3.48
N GLU A 445 40.56 15.68 3.44
CA GLU A 445 40.95 14.47 2.71
C GLU A 445 40.45 13.21 3.45
N ASP A 446 40.68 13.13 4.76
CA ASP A 446 40.19 12.03 5.61
C ASP A 446 38.66 11.87 5.56
N VAL A 447 37.91 12.97 5.44
CA VAL A 447 36.44 12.93 5.31
C VAL A 447 36.00 12.25 4.02
N GLU A 448 36.73 12.46 2.93
CA GLU A 448 36.36 11.92 1.62
C GLU A 448 36.74 10.42 1.50
N GLU A 449 37.94 10.04 1.96
CA GLU A 449 38.34 8.63 2.07
C GLU A 449 37.41 7.84 3.02
N LEU A 450 37.09 8.41 4.19
CA LEU A 450 36.13 7.81 5.12
C LEU A 450 34.74 7.67 4.49
N SER A 451 34.31 8.63 3.68
CA SER A 451 32.99 8.59 3.03
C SER A 451 32.91 7.58 1.90
N ASP A 452 33.97 7.39 1.12
CA ASP A 452 33.97 6.41 0.02
C ASP A 452 33.88 4.99 0.57
N HIS A 453 34.80 4.59 1.44
CA HIS A 453 34.75 3.27 2.10
C HIS A 453 33.44 3.05 2.88
N PHE A 454 32.83 4.11 3.41
CA PHE A 454 31.50 4.02 4.03
C PHE A 454 30.41 3.66 3.00
N VAL A 455 30.41 4.31 1.82
CA VAL A 455 29.47 4.01 0.72
C VAL A 455 29.74 2.61 0.14
N GLN A 456 31.00 2.19 -0.02
CA GLN A 456 31.34 0.84 -0.49
C GLN A 456 30.83 -0.23 0.49
N VAL A 457 31.11 -0.09 1.80
CA VAL A 457 30.63 -1.06 2.82
C VAL A 457 29.11 -1.14 2.86
N VAL A 458 28.38 -0.02 2.90
CA VAL A 458 26.89 -0.06 2.89
C VAL A 458 26.39 -0.65 1.56
N GLY A 459 27.04 -0.31 0.45
CA GLY A 459 26.73 -0.83 -0.88
C GLY A 459 26.89 -2.35 -1.00
N ALA A 460 27.93 -2.90 -0.40
CA ALA A 460 28.23 -4.33 -0.36
C ALA A 460 27.31 -5.09 0.62
N LEU A 461 26.90 -4.47 1.74
CA LEU A 461 25.84 -5.02 2.60
C LEU A 461 24.50 -5.16 1.86
N LEU A 462 24.16 -4.22 0.97
CA LEU A 462 22.96 -4.35 0.11
C LEU A 462 23.08 -5.47 -0.94
N ASP A 463 24.28 -5.94 -1.26
CA ASP A 463 24.50 -7.11 -2.13
C ASP A 463 24.37 -8.45 -1.39
N GLN A 464 24.20 -8.47 -0.06
CA GLN A 464 23.88 -9.69 0.70
C GLN A 464 22.37 -10.03 0.55
N THR A 465 22.01 -10.64 -0.59
CA THR A 465 20.62 -10.75 -1.10
C THR A 465 19.67 -11.73 -0.39
N ASP A 466 19.89 -12.11 0.87
CA ASP A 466 18.92 -12.95 1.60
C ASP A 466 17.84 -12.11 2.28
N GLY A 467 16.62 -12.15 1.74
CA GLY A 467 15.44 -11.54 2.37
C GLY A 467 15.14 -12.11 3.76
N ASN A 468 15.55 -13.35 4.07
CA ASN A 468 15.35 -13.96 5.38
C ASN A 468 16.30 -13.35 6.43
N LEU A 469 17.59 -13.17 6.09
CA LEU A 469 18.58 -12.41 6.89
C LEU A 469 18.03 -11.03 7.30
N TRP A 470 17.59 -10.22 6.32
CA TRP A 470 17.01 -8.91 6.60
C TRP A 470 15.70 -8.99 7.39
N SER A 471 14.85 -10.00 7.16
CA SER A 471 13.61 -10.17 7.96
C SER A 471 13.86 -10.42 9.45
N LYS A 472 14.99 -11.06 9.82
CA LYS A 472 15.40 -11.26 11.22
C LYS A 472 15.89 -9.95 11.86
N VAL A 473 16.59 -9.11 11.09
CA VAL A 473 17.30 -7.91 11.57
C VAL A 473 16.45 -6.63 11.53
N ASN A 474 15.56 -6.49 10.54
CA ASN A 474 14.71 -5.30 10.36
C ASN A 474 13.90 -4.86 11.60
N PRO A 475 13.34 -5.77 12.43
CA PRO A 475 12.66 -5.38 13.68
C PRO A 475 13.58 -4.78 14.75
N ILE A 476 14.90 -5.01 14.67
CA ILE A 476 15.89 -4.50 15.62
C ILE A 476 16.41 -3.14 15.17
N ILE A 477 16.78 -3.01 13.89
CA ILE A 477 17.33 -1.77 13.32
C ILE A 477 16.27 -0.69 13.03
N LYS A 478 15.01 -0.91 13.46
CA LYS A 478 13.87 -0.03 13.21
C LYS A 478 13.62 0.17 11.70
N GLY A 479 13.73 -0.92 10.93
CA GLY A 479 13.48 -0.99 9.48
C GLY A 479 14.64 -0.52 8.56
N PRO A 480 14.56 -0.82 7.24
CA PRO A 480 15.67 -0.59 6.31
C PRO A 480 15.99 0.89 6.05
N MET A 481 15.06 1.81 6.33
CA MET A 481 15.31 3.26 6.22
C MET A 481 16.32 3.79 7.25
N THR A 482 16.69 2.99 8.25
CA THR A 482 17.87 3.29 9.08
C THR A 482 19.15 3.33 8.25
N LEU A 483 19.34 2.45 7.25
CA LEU A 483 20.53 2.51 6.37
C LEU A 483 20.60 3.84 5.61
N VAL A 484 19.48 4.25 5.00
CA VAL A 484 19.35 5.53 4.27
C VAL A 484 19.68 6.70 5.19
N ARG A 485 19.11 6.73 6.40
CA ARG A 485 19.36 7.78 7.41
C ARG A 485 20.83 7.88 7.84
N ILE A 486 21.53 6.75 8.00
CA ILE A 486 22.95 6.75 8.39
C ILE A 486 23.81 7.26 7.22
N VAL A 487 23.53 6.83 5.97
CA VAL A 487 24.21 7.35 4.77
C VAL A 487 23.96 8.84 4.59
N GLU A 488 22.71 9.32 4.68
CA GLU A 488 22.37 10.75 4.59
C GLU A 488 23.14 11.59 5.63
N LYS A 489 23.22 11.10 6.89
CA LYS A 489 23.97 11.73 7.99
C LYS A 489 25.49 11.77 7.75
N MET A 490 26.06 10.71 7.19
CA MET A 490 27.49 10.67 6.85
C MET A 490 27.82 11.60 5.67
N VAL A 491 27.05 11.49 4.59
CA VAL A 491 27.22 12.28 3.35
C VAL A 491 27.07 13.78 3.58
N ALA A 492 26.24 14.21 4.53
CA ALA A 492 26.12 15.63 4.89
C ALA A 492 27.49 16.27 5.26
N LYS A 493 28.44 15.50 5.80
CA LYS A 493 29.78 15.97 6.17
C LYS A 493 30.65 16.35 4.96
N LEU A 494 30.44 15.73 3.79
CA LEU A 494 31.19 16.02 2.55
C LEU A 494 31.01 17.47 2.07
N VAL A 495 29.99 18.19 2.54
CA VAL A 495 29.80 19.61 2.23
C VAL A 495 30.93 20.48 2.79
N HIS A 496 31.68 20.01 3.80
CA HIS A 496 32.90 20.68 4.29
C HIS A 496 34.09 20.53 3.33
N CYS A 497 34.12 19.47 2.52
CA CYS A 497 35.17 19.21 1.54
C CYS A 497 35.07 20.12 0.29
N LEU A 498 33.90 20.76 0.06
CA LEU A 498 33.66 21.64 -1.09
C LEU A 498 34.44 22.97 -0.99
N SER A 499 35.28 23.22 -2.00
CA SER A 499 36.16 24.38 -2.10
C SER A 499 35.85 25.24 -3.33
N SER A 500 36.64 26.29 -3.57
CA SER A 500 36.56 27.08 -4.81
C SER A 500 36.91 26.23 -6.05
N ASP A 501 37.82 25.28 -5.87
CA ASP A 501 38.43 24.47 -6.92
C ASP A 501 37.71 23.11 -7.08
N LYS A 502 37.15 22.56 -6.00
CA LYS A 502 36.36 21.33 -5.98
C LYS A 502 34.89 21.63 -5.66
N LYS A 503 34.08 21.78 -6.70
CA LYS A 503 32.66 22.17 -6.62
C LYS A 503 31.69 20.99 -6.59
N ASP A 504 32.15 19.80 -6.93
CA ASP A 504 31.39 18.55 -6.85
C ASP A 504 32.24 17.40 -6.32
N ILE A 505 31.56 16.49 -5.62
CA ILE A 505 32.05 15.20 -5.12
C ILE A 505 30.96 14.17 -5.50
N SER A 506 31.38 13.03 -6.06
CA SER A 506 30.48 11.94 -6.40
C SER A 506 31.07 10.61 -5.93
N LEU A 507 30.34 9.90 -5.08
CA LEU A 507 30.70 8.56 -4.60
C LEU A 507 29.71 7.55 -5.20
N HIS A 508 30.21 6.40 -5.64
CA HIS A 508 29.39 5.43 -6.37
C HIS A 508 29.76 4.00 -5.99
N HIS A 509 28.74 3.22 -5.64
CA HIS A 509 28.73 1.76 -5.60
C HIS A 509 27.57 1.26 -6.48
N ARG A 510 27.63 0.01 -6.96
CA ARG A 510 26.59 -0.64 -7.80
C ARG A 510 25.14 -0.39 -7.36
N ASN A 511 24.89 -0.31 -6.05
CA ASN A 511 23.57 -0.18 -5.43
C ASN A 511 23.28 1.23 -4.84
N ILE A 512 24.27 2.13 -4.80
CA ILE A 512 24.18 3.43 -4.10
C ILE A 512 24.96 4.49 -4.89
N GLU A 513 24.33 5.62 -5.20
CA GLU A 513 25.02 6.78 -5.77
C GLU A 513 24.80 8.01 -4.90
N VAL A 514 25.86 8.79 -4.71
CA VAL A 514 25.90 9.99 -3.89
C VAL A 514 26.50 11.13 -4.71
N GLY A 515 25.80 12.26 -4.80
CA GLY A 515 26.29 13.49 -5.44
C GLY A 515 26.18 14.67 -4.49
N VAL A 516 27.29 15.36 -4.23
CA VAL A 516 27.36 16.55 -3.37
C VAL A 516 27.93 17.70 -4.21
N LYS A 517 27.17 18.80 -4.38
CA LYS A 517 27.50 19.85 -5.35
C LYS A 517 27.23 21.26 -4.85
N GLN A 518 28.22 22.14 -4.95
CA GLN A 518 28.09 23.58 -4.67
C GLN A 518 27.43 24.31 -5.85
N ILE A 519 26.56 25.28 -5.56
CA ILE A 519 25.77 26.00 -6.57
C ILE A 519 26.46 27.32 -6.96
N ASP A 520 26.81 27.48 -8.24
CA ASP A 520 27.19 28.78 -8.81
C ASP A 520 25.94 29.62 -9.16
N HIS A 521 25.99 30.95 -8.98
CA HIS A 521 24.83 31.86 -9.17
C HIS A 521 24.21 31.89 -10.58
N ASN A 522 24.90 31.35 -11.60
CA ASN A 522 24.42 31.20 -12.98
C ASN A 522 23.81 29.81 -13.29
N SER A 523 23.78 28.90 -12.32
CA SER A 523 23.24 27.54 -12.50
C SER A 523 21.77 27.58 -12.92
N ASN A 524 21.47 27.01 -14.09
CA ASN A 524 20.17 27.20 -14.72
C ASN A 524 19.08 26.25 -14.17
N ASN A 525 19.44 24.99 -13.90
CA ASN A 525 18.70 23.99 -13.12
C ASN A 525 19.76 23.19 -12.34
N LEU A 526 19.44 22.69 -11.15
CA LEU A 526 20.16 21.57 -10.55
C LEU A 526 19.34 20.31 -10.79
N LEU A 527 19.69 19.61 -11.87
CA LEU A 527 19.17 18.30 -12.21
C LEU A 527 20.23 17.26 -11.83
N TYR A 528 19.96 16.48 -10.78
CA TYR A 528 20.67 15.24 -10.51
C TYR A 528 20.02 14.13 -11.35
N THR A 529 20.84 13.26 -11.96
CA THR A 529 20.37 12.17 -12.82
C THR A 529 21.28 10.97 -12.63
N VAL A 530 20.69 9.87 -12.19
CA VAL A 530 21.34 8.56 -12.06
C VAL A 530 20.92 7.72 -13.25
N GLN A 531 21.89 7.07 -13.90
CA GLN A 531 21.63 6.15 -15.01
C GLN A 531 22.21 4.77 -14.71
N SER A 532 21.34 3.81 -14.40
CA SER A 532 21.69 2.41 -14.21
C SER A 532 21.19 1.60 -15.41
N SER A 533 22.11 1.31 -16.35
CA SER A 533 21.81 0.69 -17.65
C SER A 533 20.76 1.51 -18.44
N GLU A 534 19.57 0.96 -18.67
CA GLU A 534 18.44 1.62 -19.33
C GLU A 534 17.54 2.44 -18.38
N ARG A 535 17.74 2.32 -17.05
CA ARG A 535 16.95 3.05 -16.03
C ARG A 535 17.52 4.46 -15.85
N VAL A 536 16.66 5.46 -15.88
CA VAL A 536 17.04 6.88 -15.69
C VAL A 536 16.16 7.50 -14.60
N ASP A 537 16.75 7.68 -13.43
CA ASP A 537 16.14 8.31 -12.26
C ASP A 537 16.65 9.75 -12.11
N GLN A 538 15.77 10.68 -11.78
CA GLN A 538 16.06 12.12 -11.81
C GLN A 538 15.41 12.86 -10.64
N ILE A 539 16.12 13.82 -10.06
CA ILE A 539 15.56 14.81 -9.12
C ILE A 539 16.12 16.19 -9.45
N GLU A 540 15.25 17.20 -9.45
CA GLU A 540 15.63 18.59 -9.66
C GLU A 540 15.06 19.53 -8.60
N VAL A 541 15.88 20.49 -8.19
CA VAL A 541 15.46 21.66 -7.41
C VAL A 541 15.02 22.75 -8.42
N PRO A 542 13.75 23.20 -8.42
CA PRO A 542 13.25 24.16 -9.40
C PRO A 542 13.95 25.52 -9.34
N LYS A 543 14.08 26.17 -10.50
CA LYS A 543 14.68 27.52 -10.65
C LYS A 543 14.13 28.52 -9.64
N ASP A 544 12.83 28.48 -9.39
CA ASP A 544 12.13 29.46 -8.57
C ASP A 544 12.51 29.36 -7.09
N GLU A 545 12.98 28.20 -6.61
CA GLU A 545 13.58 28.05 -5.28
C GLU A 545 15.03 28.56 -5.28
N LEU A 546 15.81 28.19 -6.31
CA LEU A 546 17.20 28.66 -6.50
C LEU A 546 17.29 30.19 -6.62
N LEU A 547 16.28 30.83 -7.21
CA LEU A 547 16.16 32.28 -7.34
C LEU A 547 15.93 32.98 -5.99
N LYS A 548 15.24 32.34 -5.02
CA LYS A 548 15.06 32.88 -3.66
C LYS A 548 16.37 32.88 -2.86
N MET A 549 17.29 31.95 -3.16
CA MET A 549 18.59 31.81 -2.49
C MET A 549 19.71 32.65 -3.13
N LYS A 550 19.41 33.47 -4.16
CA LYS A 550 20.40 34.38 -4.76
C LYS A 550 20.79 35.49 -3.79
N GLY A 551 22.05 35.45 -3.34
CA GLY A 551 22.65 36.38 -2.38
C GLY A 551 23.39 35.67 -1.24
N GLN A 552 23.09 34.40 -1.00
CA GLN A 552 23.78 33.59 0.03
C GLN A 552 25.13 33.07 -0.48
N LYS A 553 26.16 33.11 0.39
CA LYS A 553 27.59 32.96 -0.01
C LYS A 553 28.01 31.54 -0.39
N LYS A 554 27.37 30.51 0.17
CA LYS A 554 27.54 29.10 -0.21
C LYS A 554 26.19 28.38 -0.06
N VAL A 555 25.70 27.82 -1.17
CA VAL A 555 24.59 26.87 -1.19
C VAL A 555 25.10 25.58 -1.81
N SER A 556 24.77 24.45 -1.20
CA SER A 556 25.14 23.12 -1.67
C SER A 556 23.91 22.22 -1.72
N VAL A 557 23.87 21.30 -2.68
CA VAL A 557 22.87 20.23 -2.73
C VAL A 557 23.57 18.91 -2.45
N VAL A 558 22.97 18.12 -1.56
CA VAL A 558 23.29 16.73 -1.31
C VAL A 558 22.19 15.88 -1.96
N ASN A 559 22.57 14.96 -2.83
CA ASN A 559 21.69 13.98 -3.44
C ASN A 559 22.20 12.57 -3.14
N THR A 560 21.27 11.65 -2.87
CA THR A 560 21.56 10.22 -2.71
C THR A 560 20.54 9.41 -3.50
N TRP A 561 20.94 8.22 -3.94
CA TRP A 561 20.12 7.27 -4.68
C TRP A 561 20.44 5.85 -4.22
N PHE A 562 19.40 5.01 -4.09
CA PHE A 562 19.52 3.62 -3.68
C PHE A 562 18.67 2.72 -4.59
N ASP A 563 19.25 1.63 -5.10
CA ASP A 563 18.56 0.75 -6.04
C ASP A 563 17.30 0.09 -5.42
N PHE A 564 16.21 0.17 -6.19
CA PHE A 564 14.93 -0.48 -5.92
C PHE A 564 15.04 -1.94 -5.49
N GLU A 565 15.81 -2.76 -6.23
CA GLU A 565 15.73 -4.21 -6.16
C GLU A 565 16.15 -4.74 -4.79
N LYS A 566 17.18 -4.12 -4.19
CA LYS A 566 17.66 -4.48 -2.85
C LYS A 566 16.64 -4.09 -1.77
N PHE A 567 16.09 -2.88 -1.87
CA PHE A 567 15.13 -2.37 -0.89
C PHE A 567 13.76 -3.06 -0.97
N GLN A 568 13.31 -3.51 -2.14
CA GLN A 568 12.03 -4.22 -2.29
C GLN A 568 11.96 -5.46 -1.41
N HIS A 569 13.03 -6.26 -1.35
CA HIS A 569 13.11 -7.45 -0.50
C HIS A 569 13.11 -7.12 1.00
N MET A 570 13.69 -5.99 1.41
CA MET A 570 13.74 -5.58 2.82
C MET A 570 12.40 -5.06 3.36
N PHE A 571 11.60 -4.35 2.55
CA PHE A 571 10.29 -3.85 3.00
C PHE A 571 9.21 -4.93 3.09
N GLY A 572 9.33 -6.00 2.29
CA GLY A 572 8.28 -7.00 2.12
C GLY A 572 7.15 -6.52 1.19
N SER A 573 6.39 -7.47 0.63
CA SER A 573 5.45 -7.18 -0.46
C SER A 573 4.29 -6.24 -0.06
N PHE A 574 3.71 -6.46 1.12
CA PHE A 574 2.62 -5.65 1.67
C PHE A 574 2.82 -5.46 3.17
N ASN A 575 3.24 -4.28 3.59
CA ASN A 575 3.62 -3.99 4.98
C ASN A 575 2.82 -2.81 5.57
N SER A 576 2.68 -2.77 6.89
CA SER A 576 1.91 -1.75 7.64
C SER A 576 2.50 -0.33 7.55
N ASN A 577 3.77 -0.20 7.15
CA ASN A 577 4.46 1.08 7.00
C ASN A 577 4.17 1.81 5.66
N PHE A 578 3.24 1.31 4.83
CA PHE A 578 2.78 1.98 3.61
C PHE A 578 1.43 2.72 3.84
N PRO A 579 1.18 3.87 3.18
CA PRO A 579 0.01 4.70 3.47
C PRO A 579 -1.31 4.06 2.99
N SER A 580 -2.12 3.61 3.95
CA SER A 580 -3.47 3.09 3.76
C SER A 580 -4.49 4.19 3.47
N LYS A 581 -4.37 4.84 2.30
CA LYS A 581 -5.29 5.91 1.90
C LYS A 581 -6.64 5.35 1.47
N ASP A 582 -7.65 5.57 2.33
CA ASP A 582 -9.09 5.34 2.14
C ASP A 582 -9.49 4.04 1.43
N SER A 583 -9.65 2.97 2.20
CA SER A 583 -10.33 1.72 1.81
C SER A 583 -11.84 1.90 1.51
N ALA A 584 -12.30 3.14 1.27
CA ALA A 584 -13.68 3.57 1.33
C ALA A 584 -14.32 3.89 -0.03
N VAL A 585 -13.63 3.64 -1.15
CA VAL A 585 -14.28 3.54 -2.47
C VAL A 585 -13.81 2.27 -3.19
N SER A 586 -14.58 1.19 -3.03
CA SER A 586 -14.50 0.02 -3.92
C SER A 586 -15.20 0.36 -5.24
N ASP A 587 -14.52 1.17 -6.05
CA ASP A 587 -15.11 1.85 -7.20
C ASP A 587 -15.30 0.89 -8.39
N GLY A 588 -16.51 0.35 -8.54
CA GLY A 588 -17.04 -0.29 -9.76
C GLY A 588 -16.40 -1.62 -10.23
N GLY A 589 -15.18 -1.97 -9.81
CA GLY A 589 -14.47 -3.15 -10.32
C GLY A 589 -12.99 -3.29 -9.91
N TYR A 590 -12.54 -2.63 -8.83
CA TYR A 590 -11.15 -2.71 -8.37
C TYR A 590 -11.04 -3.04 -6.88
N LYS A 591 -10.43 -4.19 -6.57
CA LYS A 591 -10.18 -4.68 -5.20
C LYS A 591 -8.72 -4.41 -4.84
N TYR A 592 -8.48 -3.52 -3.89
CA TYR A 592 -7.13 -3.19 -3.42
C TYR A 592 -6.48 -4.39 -2.71
N MET A 593 -5.29 -4.77 -3.15
CA MET A 593 -4.46 -5.84 -2.57
C MET A 593 -3.51 -5.30 -1.49
N GLY A 594 -2.98 -4.09 -1.70
CA GLY A 594 -1.95 -3.49 -0.87
C GLY A 594 -1.10 -2.50 -1.64
N THR A 595 -0.08 -1.95 -0.98
CA THR A 595 0.92 -1.06 -1.59
C THR A 595 2.30 -1.64 -1.34
N SER A 596 3.17 -1.57 -2.36
CA SER A 596 4.59 -1.91 -2.26
C SER A 596 5.46 -0.71 -2.63
N LEU A 597 6.75 -0.77 -2.31
CA LEU A 597 7.76 0.01 -3.04
C LEU A 597 7.75 -0.42 -4.52
N GLY A 598 7.99 0.49 -5.45
CA GLY A 598 8.02 0.19 -6.89
C GLY A 598 9.10 0.92 -7.70
N SER A 599 9.90 1.77 -7.06
CA SER A 599 11.03 2.47 -7.64
C SER A 599 12.21 2.51 -6.67
N SER A 600 13.34 3.00 -7.16
CA SER A 600 14.49 3.42 -6.38
C SER A 600 14.09 4.45 -5.31
N ILE A 601 14.92 4.61 -4.28
CA ILE A 601 14.78 5.68 -3.30
C ILE A 601 15.78 6.79 -3.68
N ILE A 602 15.30 8.03 -3.79
CA ILE A 602 16.12 9.18 -4.17
C ILE A 602 15.94 10.31 -3.16
N SER A 603 17.03 10.97 -2.75
CA SER A 603 17.00 12.07 -1.79
C SER A 603 17.56 13.37 -2.37
N SER A 604 17.12 14.49 -1.80
CA SER A 604 17.70 15.79 -2.07
C SER A 604 17.57 16.67 -0.84
N THR A 605 18.69 17.08 -0.28
CA THR A 605 18.80 18.04 0.82
C THR A 605 19.54 19.28 0.34
N VAL A 606 19.01 20.47 0.61
CA VAL A 606 19.65 21.75 0.26
C VAL A 606 20.22 22.37 1.53
N LEU A 607 21.51 22.69 1.50
CA LEU A 607 22.28 23.22 2.63
C LEU A 607 22.79 24.62 2.31
N VAL A 608 22.64 25.54 3.27
CA VAL A 608 23.22 26.90 3.21
C VAL A 608 24.19 27.05 4.36
N GLY A 609 25.49 27.14 4.03
CA GLY A 609 26.56 27.00 5.02
C GLY A 609 26.56 25.62 5.68
N GLN A 610 25.85 25.51 6.80
CA GLN A 610 25.67 24.27 7.59
C GLN A 610 24.19 23.97 7.90
N GLN A 611 23.24 24.79 7.45
CA GLN A 611 21.83 24.66 7.80
C GLN A 611 20.99 24.14 6.62
N GLU A 612 20.17 23.13 6.88
CA GLU A 612 19.21 22.60 5.90
C GLU A 612 18.08 23.62 5.64
N ILE A 613 17.74 23.81 4.37
CA ILE A 613 16.60 24.62 3.95
C ILE A 613 15.58 23.72 3.24
N CYS A 614 14.38 23.68 3.79
CA CYS A 614 13.24 23.01 3.18
C CYS A 614 12.81 23.75 1.89
N THR A 615 13.03 23.13 0.73
CA THR A 615 12.66 23.69 -0.59
C THR A 615 11.76 22.72 -1.36
N SER A 616 11.08 23.16 -2.42
CA SER A 616 10.30 22.24 -3.26
C SER A 616 11.21 21.46 -4.23
N VAL A 617 10.84 20.22 -4.53
CA VAL A 617 11.57 19.37 -5.49
C VAL A 617 10.62 18.77 -6.53
N LYS A 618 11.17 18.43 -7.70
CA LYS A 618 10.49 17.67 -8.75
C LYS A 618 11.35 16.46 -9.10
N TYR A 619 10.79 15.27 -9.03
CA TYR A 619 11.51 14.03 -9.33
C TYR A 619 10.79 13.18 -10.38
N ARG A 620 11.55 12.39 -11.13
CA ARG A 620 11.07 11.34 -12.02
C ARG A 620 11.80 10.06 -11.63
N LEU A 621 11.03 9.02 -11.34
CA LEU A 621 11.59 7.69 -11.06
C LEU A 621 11.03 6.66 -12.04
N TRP A 622 11.89 5.72 -12.42
CA TRP A 622 11.53 4.51 -13.14
C TRP A 622 10.84 3.51 -12.20
N HIS A 623 9.85 2.78 -12.72
CA HIS A 623 9.15 1.73 -12.00
C HIS A 623 8.77 0.60 -12.95
N LYS A 624 8.93 -0.65 -12.51
CA LYS A 624 8.62 -1.83 -13.32
C LYS A 624 7.11 -1.94 -13.50
N SER A 625 6.65 -1.91 -14.75
CA SER A 625 5.23 -1.85 -15.10
C SER A 625 4.72 -3.20 -15.60
N THR A 626 4.00 -3.97 -14.78
CA THR A 626 3.52 -5.31 -15.15
C THR A 626 2.26 -5.29 -16.05
N LEU A 627 2.10 -4.26 -16.88
CA LEU A 627 0.96 -4.11 -17.81
C LEU A 627 1.11 -4.88 -19.14
N GLN A 628 2.17 -5.68 -19.30
CA GLN A 628 2.54 -6.28 -20.59
C GLN A 628 2.14 -7.76 -20.79
N ASN A 629 1.60 -8.43 -19.76
CA ASN A 629 0.96 -9.74 -19.92
C ASN A 629 -0.56 -9.58 -19.95
N SER A 630 -1.17 -9.77 -21.12
CA SER A 630 -2.61 -9.60 -21.38
C SER A 630 -3.52 -10.69 -20.76
N SER A 631 -3.09 -11.29 -19.65
CA SER A 631 -3.71 -12.44 -19.00
C SER A 631 -3.92 -12.23 -17.49
N GLU A 632 -3.25 -11.26 -16.87
CA GLU A 632 -3.34 -11.02 -15.42
C GLU A 632 -4.28 -9.88 -15.07
N LYS A 633 -5.14 -10.09 -14.08
CA LYS A 633 -6.15 -9.13 -13.61
C LYS A 633 -5.55 -8.08 -12.67
N ILE A 634 -4.33 -7.61 -12.89
CA ILE A 634 -3.62 -6.76 -11.92
C ILE A 634 -3.33 -5.38 -12.52
N VAL A 635 -3.84 -4.34 -11.87
CA VAL A 635 -3.61 -2.93 -12.22
C VAL A 635 -2.83 -2.26 -11.10
N GLN A 636 -1.64 -1.76 -11.43
CA GLN A 636 -0.79 -1.00 -10.53
C GLN A 636 -1.04 0.50 -10.71
N ARG A 637 -1.22 1.25 -9.61
CA ARG A 637 -1.34 2.73 -9.62
C ARG A 637 -0.18 3.35 -8.84
N PRO A 638 0.70 4.15 -9.47
CA PRO A 638 1.79 4.82 -8.75
C PRO A 638 1.31 6.01 -7.90
N LEU A 639 1.87 6.11 -6.70
CA LEU A 639 1.78 7.21 -5.73
C LEU A 639 3.17 7.83 -5.48
N CYS A 640 3.22 9.15 -5.31
CA CYS A 640 4.41 9.88 -4.87
C CYS A 640 4.47 9.89 -3.33
N ALA A 641 5.57 9.45 -2.73
CA ALA A 641 5.72 9.37 -1.27
C ALA A 641 7.14 9.72 -0.79
N PHE A 642 7.25 10.05 0.49
CA PHE A 642 8.49 10.25 1.24
C PHE A 642 8.45 9.44 2.54
N TRP A 643 9.60 9.09 3.14
CA TRP A 643 9.60 8.44 4.45
C TRP A 643 9.53 9.48 5.57
N ASN A 644 8.52 9.37 6.42
CA ASN A 644 8.40 10.18 7.63
C ASN A 644 8.88 9.38 8.85
N PHE A 645 10.10 9.65 9.31
CA PHE A 645 10.69 9.05 10.51
C PHE A 645 9.90 9.31 11.80
N THR A 646 9.07 10.37 11.87
CA THR A 646 8.29 10.72 13.07
C THR A 646 6.99 9.91 13.24
N HIS A 647 6.47 9.30 12.16
CA HIS A 647 5.17 8.62 12.17
C HIS A 647 5.35 7.10 12.30
N ASN A 648 4.87 6.52 13.40
CA ASN A 648 5.29 5.19 13.90
C ASN A 648 6.79 5.11 14.22
N SER A 649 7.28 6.00 15.10
CA SER A 649 8.66 6.02 15.58
C SER A 649 9.13 4.71 16.21
N GLU A 650 8.22 3.94 16.84
CA GLU A 650 8.51 2.59 17.37
C GLU A 650 8.93 1.59 16.27
N ASN A 651 8.47 1.80 15.03
CA ASN A 651 8.84 1.02 13.84
C ASN A 651 9.86 1.74 12.93
N GLY A 652 10.45 2.87 13.39
CA GLY A 652 11.43 3.67 12.64
C GLY A 652 10.85 4.59 11.55
N GLY A 653 9.53 4.80 11.54
CA GLY A 653 8.84 5.67 10.59
C GLY A 653 7.88 4.94 9.66
N SER A 654 7.34 5.68 8.68
CA SER A 654 6.46 5.13 7.65
C SER A 654 6.35 6.05 6.43
N TRP A 655 5.95 5.49 5.29
CA TRP A 655 5.76 6.24 4.04
C TRP A 655 4.55 7.17 4.13
N SER A 656 4.71 8.43 3.73
CA SER A 656 3.67 9.46 3.72
C SER A 656 3.54 10.12 2.33
N THR A 657 2.35 10.65 2.04
CA THR A 657 2.05 11.41 0.81
C THR A 657 1.85 12.91 1.07
N SER A 658 1.99 13.37 2.32
CA SER A 658 1.79 14.76 2.71
C SER A 658 2.76 15.70 1.98
N GLY A 659 2.22 16.71 1.28
CA GLY A 659 3.03 17.65 0.51
C GLY A 659 3.52 17.14 -0.85
N CYS A 660 3.27 15.87 -1.19
CA CYS A 660 3.70 15.24 -2.44
C CYS A 660 2.54 15.02 -3.42
N PHE A 661 2.77 15.38 -4.68
CA PHE A 661 1.74 15.45 -5.73
C PHE A 661 2.21 14.80 -7.03
N LEU A 662 1.37 13.94 -7.59
CA LEU A 662 1.59 13.34 -8.90
C LEU A 662 1.47 14.40 -10.01
N ARG A 663 2.47 14.50 -10.89
CA ARG A 663 2.50 15.46 -12.01
C ARG A 663 2.33 14.80 -13.37
N LYS A 664 2.98 13.65 -13.61
CA LYS A 664 2.83 12.87 -14.85
C LYS A 664 2.99 11.38 -14.56
N ARG A 665 2.08 10.58 -15.12
CA ARG A 665 2.17 9.11 -15.14
C ARG A 665 2.47 8.66 -16.57
N LEU A 666 3.53 7.89 -16.75
CA LEU A 666 3.85 7.13 -17.96
C LEU A 666 3.87 5.63 -17.58
N PRO A 667 3.94 4.69 -18.55
CA PRO A 667 3.92 3.26 -18.24
C PRO A 667 5.02 2.85 -17.25
N GLU A 668 6.27 3.23 -17.53
CA GLU A 668 7.47 2.82 -16.78
C GLU A 668 8.11 3.95 -15.96
N THR A 669 7.61 5.18 -16.05
CA THR A 669 8.16 6.31 -15.27
C THR A 669 7.05 7.16 -14.67
N THR A 670 7.26 7.66 -13.46
CA THR A 670 6.33 8.54 -12.77
C THR A 670 7.07 9.82 -12.37
N THR A 671 6.48 10.98 -12.70
CA THR A 671 7.00 12.30 -12.33
C THR A 671 6.14 12.91 -11.22
N CYS A 672 6.80 13.29 -10.13
CA CYS A 672 6.25 13.81 -8.88
C CYS A 672 6.75 15.22 -8.59
N TYR A 673 6.08 15.90 -7.68
CA TYR A 673 6.49 17.18 -7.11
C TYR A 673 6.16 17.18 -5.62
N CYS A 674 7.12 17.54 -4.77
CA CYS A 674 6.90 17.72 -3.34
C CYS A 674 7.29 19.12 -2.91
N ASN A 675 6.58 19.69 -1.92
CA ASN A 675 6.86 21.03 -1.41
C ASN A 675 7.95 21.09 -0.33
N HIS A 676 8.75 20.04 -0.21
CA HIS A 676 9.80 19.85 0.79
C HIS A 676 10.96 19.02 0.23
N THR A 677 12.08 18.99 0.94
CA THR A 677 13.32 18.25 0.66
C THR A 677 13.51 17.14 1.69
N THR A 678 13.43 15.88 1.26
CA THR A 678 13.66 14.64 2.03
C THR A 678 14.17 13.55 1.09
N ASN A 679 14.19 12.29 1.54
CA ASN A 679 14.13 11.12 0.66
C ASN A 679 12.72 10.94 0.06
N PHE A 680 12.65 10.29 -1.10
CA PHE A 680 11.44 10.09 -1.91
C PHE A 680 11.43 8.74 -2.63
N ALA A 681 10.23 8.25 -2.93
CA ALA A 681 10.02 7.11 -3.82
C ALA A 681 8.71 7.22 -4.61
N VAL A 682 8.51 6.28 -5.53
CA VAL A 682 7.20 5.93 -6.10
C VAL A 682 6.77 4.59 -5.54
N LEU A 683 5.60 4.59 -4.90
CA LEU A 683 4.94 3.38 -4.39
C LEU A 683 3.92 2.89 -5.41
N LEU A 684 3.73 1.58 -5.53
CA LEU A 684 2.74 0.98 -6.41
C LEU A 684 1.58 0.40 -5.58
N GLN A 685 0.40 1.00 -5.71
CA GLN A 685 -0.84 0.41 -5.20
C GLN A 685 -1.29 -0.71 -6.15
N VAL A 686 -1.41 -1.92 -5.64
CA VAL A 686 -1.81 -3.10 -6.41
C VAL A 686 -3.33 -3.28 -6.29
N TYR A 687 -4.03 -3.30 -7.42
CA TYR A 687 -5.47 -3.59 -7.49
C TYR A 687 -5.72 -4.83 -8.33
N GLU A 688 -6.52 -5.75 -7.81
CA GLU A 688 -7.14 -6.83 -8.58
C GLU A 688 -8.36 -6.28 -9.33
N VAL A 689 -8.42 -6.49 -10.65
CA VAL A 689 -9.57 -6.16 -11.50
C VAL A 689 -10.67 -7.17 -11.23
N GLN A 690 -11.61 -6.79 -10.38
CA GLN A 690 -12.78 -7.59 -10.06
C GLN A 690 -13.83 -7.37 -11.14
N ARG A 691 -14.47 -8.46 -11.59
CA ARG A 691 -15.63 -8.39 -12.48
C ARG A 691 -16.67 -7.45 -11.87
N SER A 692 -17.28 -6.56 -12.66
CA SER A 692 -18.20 -5.59 -12.08
C SER A 692 -19.38 -6.31 -11.42
N SER A 693 -19.73 -5.89 -10.20
CA SER A 693 -20.78 -6.53 -9.39
C SER A 693 -22.14 -6.49 -10.09
N GLN A 694 -22.38 -5.44 -10.88
CA GLN A 694 -23.57 -5.27 -11.70
C GLN A 694 -23.65 -6.28 -12.86
N GLU A 695 -22.55 -6.59 -13.55
CA GLU A 695 -22.53 -7.62 -14.59
C GLU A 695 -22.69 -9.02 -13.99
N GLU A 696 -22.00 -9.33 -12.89
CA GLU A 696 -22.13 -10.65 -12.24
C GLU A 696 -23.56 -10.89 -11.75
N TRP A 697 -24.18 -9.90 -11.11
CA TRP A 697 -25.59 -9.94 -10.71
C TRP A 697 -26.54 -10.06 -11.92
N THR A 698 -26.23 -9.39 -13.04
CA THR A 698 -27.03 -9.46 -14.27
C THR A 698 -26.96 -10.86 -14.90
N LEU A 699 -25.77 -11.44 -15.09
CA LEU A 699 -25.62 -12.80 -15.61
C LEU A 699 -26.30 -13.82 -14.69
N ARG A 700 -26.11 -13.71 -13.37
CA ARG A 700 -26.73 -14.62 -12.39
C ARG A 700 -28.27 -14.57 -12.48
N THR A 701 -28.85 -13.38 -12.57
CA THR A 701 -30.30 -13.17 -12.72
C THR A 701 -30.81 -13.74 -14.04
N MET A 702 -30.11 -13.50 -15.16
CA MET A 702 -30.49 -14.05 -16.47
C MET A 702 -30.40 -15.58 -16.51
N THR A 703 -29.37 -16.19 -15.93
CA THR A 703 -29.24 -17.64 -15.83
C THR A 703 -30.35 -18.24 -14.98
N PHE A 704 -30.69 -17.65 -13.83
CA PHE A 704 -31.76 -18.15 -12.96
C PHE A 704 -33.14 -18.13 -13.67
N ILE A 705 -33.46 -17.04 -14.37
CA ILE A 705 -34.69 -16.93 -15.16
C ILE A 705 -34.68 -17.92 -16.33
N GLY A 706 -33.56 -18.01 -17.06
CA GLY A 706 -33.41 -18.90 -18.22
C GLY A 706 -33.54 -20.38 -17.88
N CYS A 707 -32.83 -20.85 -16.85
CA CYS A 707 -32.96 -22.21 -16.34
C CYS A 707 -34.37 -22.48 -15.79
N GLY A 708 -34.99 -21.53 -15.08
CA GLY A 708 -36.37 -21.70 -14.58
C GLY A 708 -37.40 -21.92 -15.70
N VAL A 709 -37.27 -21.22 -16.83
CA VAL A 709 -38.13 -21.39 -18.01
C VAL A 709 -37.83 -22.71 -18.74
N SER A 710 -36.55 -23.04 -18.95
CA SER A 710 -36.11 -24.30 -19.58
C SER A 710 -36.61 -25.52 -18.80
N LEU A 711 -36.35 -25.55 -17.49
CA LEU A 711 -36.74 -26.61 -16.57
C LEU A 711 -38.26 -26.80 -16.54
N SER A 712 -39.03 -25.71 -16.54
CA SER A 712 -40.50 -25.77 -16.59
C SER A 712 -41.00 -26.45 -17.87
N ALA A 713 -40.42 -26.13 -19.03
CA ALA A 713 -40.78 -26.76 -20.30
C ALA A 713 -40.33 -28.23 -20.37
N LEU A 714 -39.13 -28.55 -19.87
CA LEU A 714 -38.63 -29.93 -19.80
C LEU A 714 -39.46 -30.82 -18.87
N LEU A 715 -39.86 -30.32 -17.70
CA LEU A 715 -40.74 -31.03 -16.75
C LEU A 715 -42.11 -31.31 -17.36
N VAL A 716 -42.74 -30.34 -18.04
CA VAL A 716 -44.01 -30.56 -18.74
C VAL A 716 -43.85 -31.60 -19.86
N THR A 717 -42.76 -31.55 -20.63
CA THR A 717 -42.46 -32.55 -21.66
C THR A 717 -42.32 -33.95 -21.06
N PHE A 718 -41.61 -34.08 -19.95
CA PHE A 718 -41.39 -35.35 -19.25
C PHE A 718 -42.69 -35.93 -18.68
N VAL A 719 -43.52 -35.09 -18.04
CA VAL A 719 -44.85 -35.51 -17.53
C VAL A 719 -45.76 -35.97 -18.67
N LEU A 720 -45.77 -35.28 -19.82
CA LEU A 720 -46.54 -35.71 -21.00
C LEU A 720 -46.05 -37.08 -21.54
N PHE A 721 -44.73 -37.30 -21.60
CA PHE A 721 -44.15 -38.58 -22.01
C PHE A 721 -44.42 -39.76 -21.05
N LEU A 722 -44.77 -39.48 -19.79
CA LEU A 722 -45.26 -40.49 -18.84
C LEU A 722 -46.77 -40.67 -18.96
N ALA A 723 -47.54 -39.57 -18.95
CA ALA A 723 -49.01 -39.59 -18.89
C ALA A 723 -49.69 -40.07 -20.19
N VAL A 724 -49.11 -39.79 -21.37
CA VAL A 724 -49.66 -40.19 -22.68
C VAL A 724 -49.32 -41.65 -23.02
N GLY A 725 -48.46 -42.33 -22.24
CA GLY A 725 -48.13 -43.74 -22.44
C GLY A 725 -47.42 -44.04 -23.76
N VAL A 726 -46.71 -43.05 -24.32
CA VAL A 726 -46.10 -43.09 -25.67
C VAL A 726 -45.25 -44.37 -25.84
N PRO A 727 -45.50 -45.19 -26.89
CA PRO A 727 -44.83 -46.48 -27.07
C PRO A 727 -43.31 -46.32 -27.12
N ASN A 728 -42.59 -47.20 -26.43
CA ASN A 728 -41.16 -47.08 -26.17
C ASN A 728 -40.29 -47.41 -27.39
N SER A 729 -40.33 -46.57 -28.42
CA SER A 729 -39.33 -46.57 -29.49
C SER A 729 -37.95 -46.18 -28.95
N GLU A 730 -36.87 -46.64 -29.60
CA GLU A 730 -35.50 -46.25 -29.25
C GLU A 730 -35.33 -44.72 -29.16
N ARG A 731 -35.93 -43.99 -30.10
CA ARG A 731 -35.86 -42.52 -30.16
C ARG A 731 -36.51 -41.90 -28.93
N THR A 732 -37.73 -42.29 -28.60
CA THR A 732 -38.43 -41.80 -27.40
C THR A 732 -37.68 -42.19 -26.12
N THR A 733 -37.03 -43.34 -26.08
CA THR A 733 -36.22 -43.77 -24.93
C THR A 733 -34.95 -42.94 -24.77
N VAL A 734 -34.24 -42.63 -25.87
CA VAL A 734 -33.10 -41.70 -25.88
C VAL A 734 -33.52 -40.31 -25.38
N HIS A 735 -34.59 -39.72 -25.95
CA HIS A 735 -35.05 -38.41 -25.52
C HIS A 735 -35.56 -38.39 -24.06
N LYS A 736 -36.24 -39.45 -23.58
CA LYS A 736 -36.65 -39.58 -22.16
C LYS A 736 -35.43 -39.51 -21.21
N ASN A 737 -34.32 -40.16 -21.56
CA ASN A 737 -33.08 -40.09 -20.76
C ASN A 737 -32.41 -38.71 -20.87
N LEU A 738 -32.32 -38.13 -22.08
CA LEU A 738 -31.71 -36.81 -22.32
C LEU A 738 -32.45 -35.69 -21.57
N ILE A 739 -33.78 -35.66 -21.64
CA ILE A 739 -34.63 -34.70 -20.92
C ILE A 739 -34.45 -34.85 -19.41
N PHE A 740 -34.41 -36.09 -18.89
CA PHE A 740 -34.18 -36.34 -17.46
C PHE A 740 -32.80 -35.85 -17.00
N ALA A 741 -31.73 -36.10 -17.77
CA ALA A 741 -30.38 -35.63 -17.46
C ALA A 741 -30.28 -34.10 -17.46
N LEU A 742 -30.84 -33.44 -18.49
CA LEU A 742 -30.88 -31.97 -18.59
C LEU A 742 -31.70 -31.33 -17.45
N ALA A 743 -32.91 -31.82 -17.19
CA ALA A 743 -33.75 -31.29 -16.11
C ALA A 743 -33.11 -31.47 -14.72
N SER A 744 -32.42 -32.60 -14.49
CA SER A 744 -31.67 -32.83 -13.24
C SER A 744 -30.47 -31.88 -13.11
N ALA A 745 -29.75 -31.62 -14.20
CA ALA A 745 -28.63 -30.68 -14.22
C ALA A 745 -29.09 -29.22 -13.98
N GLU A 746 -30.15 -28.77 -14.65
CA GLU A 746 -30.72 -27.43 -14.46
C GLU A 746 -31.27 -27.21 -13.03
N ALA A 747 -31.98 -28.21 -12.48
CA ALA A 747 -32.48 -28.15 -11.11
C ALA A 747 -31.33 -28.07 -10.07
N LEU A 748 -30.25 -28.83 -10.28
CA LEU A 748 -29.06 -28.77 -9.42
C LEU A 748 -28.31 -27.43 -9.57
N LEU A 749 -28.29 -26.81 -10.76
CA LEU A 749 -27.71 -25.48 -10.93
C LEU A 749 -28.48 -24.43 -10.11
N MET A 750 -29.81 -24.49 -10.12
CA MET A 750 -30.63 -23.60 -9.28
C MET A 750 -30.42 -23.87 -7.78
N PHE A 751 -30.23 -25.12 -7.38
CA PHE A 751 -29.94 -25.50 -5.99
C PHE A 751 -28.52 -25.13 -5.53
N SER A 752 -27.55 -24.98 -6.44
CA SER A 752 -26.14 -24.73 -6.12
C SER A 752 -25.90 -23.48 -5.25
N GLU A 753 -26.76 -22.45 -5.37
CA GLU A 753 -26.68 -21.24 -4.55
C GLU A 753 -27.10 -21.48 -3.08
N LEU A 754 -27.99 -22.43 -2.82
CA LEU A 754 -28.36 -22.86 -1.46
C LEU A 754 -27.29 -23.79 -0.86
N ALA A 755 -26.60 -24.56 -1.70
CA ALA A 755 -25.56 -25.49 -1.28
C ALA A 755 -24.28 -24.80 -0.75
N LYS A 756 -24.04 -23.53 -1.10
CA LYS A 756 -22.83 -22.77 -0.71
C LYS A 756 -22.61 -22.65 0.80
N THR A 757 -23.64 -22.81 1.62
CA THR A 757 -23.53 -22.69 3.09
C THR A 757 -23.01 -23.96 3.79
N ASN A 758 -22.82 -25.07 3.06
CA ASN A 758 -22.34 -26.33 3.63
C ASN A 758 -21.39 -27.04 2.65
N GLU A 759 -20.12 -27.14 3.02
CA GLU A 759 -19.04 -27.72 2.22
C GLU A 759 -19.35 -29.12 1.68
N VAL A 760 -19.91 -30.01 2.50
CA VAL A 760 -20.24 -31.40 2.12
C VAL A 760 -21.38 -31.43 1.09
N VAL A 761 -22.38 -30.56 1.25
CA VAL A 761 -23.47 -30.40 0.28
C VAL A 761 -22.94 -29.77 -1.01
N CYS A 762 -22.05 -28.79 -0.92
CA CYS A 762 -21.41 -28.14 -2.05
C CYS A 762 -20.57 -29.13 -2.90
N ILE A 763 -19.81 -30.02 -2.27
CA ILE A 763 -19.08 -31.12 -2.94
C ILE A 763 -20.07 -32.09 -3.62
N THR A 764 -21.13 -32.49 -2.92
CA THR A 764 -22.12 -33.46 -3.42
C THR A 764 -22.90 -32.89 -4.61
N VAL A 765 -23.29 -31.62 -4.56
CA VAL A 765 -23.94 -30.90 -5.66
C VAL A 765 -22.97 -30.74 -6.84
N THR A 766 -21.70 -30.40 -6.60
CA THR A 766 -20.68 -30.29 -7.66
C THR A 766 -20.46 -31.62 -8.39
N ALA A 767 -20.34 -32.73 -7.66
CA ALA A 767 -20.18 -34.06 -8.25
C ALA A 767 -21.44 -34.51 -9.02
N SER A 768 -22.63 -34.20 -8.49
CA SER A 768 -23.91 -34.49 -9.15
C SER A 768 -24.08 -33.67 -10.43
N LEU A 769 -23.73 -32.37 -10.41
CA LEU A 769 -23.74 -31.49 -11.56
C LEU A 769 -22.82 -31.99 -12.68
N HIS A 770 -21.58 -32.35 -12.34
CA HIS A 770 -20.62 -32.92 -13.29
C HIS A 770 -21.18 -34.21 -13.93
N LEU A 771 -21.80 -35.09 -13.12
CA LEU A 771 -22.42 -36.32 -13.62
C LEU A 771 -23.60 -36.06 -14.57
N PHE A 772 -24.56 -35.22 -14.20
CA PHE A 772 -25.75 -34.99 -15.03
C PHE A 772 -25.47 -34.21 -16.31
N PHE A 773 -24.53 -33.25 -16.31
CA PHE A 773 -24.10 -32.62 -17.55
C PHE A 773 -23.33 -33.59 -18.46
N MET A 774 -22.42 -34.40 -17.92
CA MET A 774 -21.74 -35.42 -18.73
C MET A 774 -22.71 -36.48 -19.27
N ALA A 775 -23.74 -36.86 -18.51
CA ALA A 775 -24.81 -37.74 -18.98
C ALA A 775 -25.65 -37.09 -20.08
N ALA A 776 -26.01 -35.80 -19.96
CA ALA A 776 -26.71 -35.07 -21.01
C ALA A 776 -25.91 -35.08 -22.32
N PHE A 777 -24.60 -34.74 -22.28
CA PHE A 777 -23.74 -34.82 -23.47
C PHE A 777 -23.59 -36.24 -24.01
N ALA A 778 -23.45 -37.25 -23.15
CA ALA A 778 -23.36 -38.65 -23.59
C ALA A 778 -24.67 -39.13 -24.26
N TRP A 779 -25.84 -38.68 -23.79
CA TRP A 779 -27.12 -38.94 -24.46
C TRP A 779 -27.30 -38.12 -25.75
N MET A 780 -26.75 -36.90 -25.86
CA MET A 780 -26.67 -36.17 -27.13
C MET A 780 -25.77 -36.87 -28.16
N LEU A 781 -24.67 -37.51 -27.72
CA LEU A 781 -23.84 -38.36 -28.59
C LEU A 781 -24.62 -39.60 -29.04
N VAL A 782 -25.32 -40.27 -28.12
CA VAL A 782 -26.20 -41.41 -28.44
C VAL A 782 -27.28 -41.01 -29.45
N GLU A 783 -27.87 -39.82 -29.34
CA GLU A 783 -28.84 -39.32 -30.31
C GLU A 783 -28.21 -39.12 -31.70
N GLY A 784 -27.01 -38.54 -31.76
CA GLY A 784 -26.22 -38.48 -33.00
C GLY A 784 -25.97 -39.86 -33.60
N LEU A 785 -25.52 -40.82 -32.79
CA LEU A 785 -25.27 -42.20 -33.21
C LEU A 785 -26.56 -42.94 -33.63
N LEU A 786 -27.71 -42.61 -33.05
CA LEU A 786 -29.02 -43.13 -33.45
C LEU A 786 -29.43 -42.58 -34.83
N LEU A 787 -29.23 -41.28 -35.08
CA LEU A 787 -29.46 -40.66 -36.38
C LEU A 787 -28.52 -41.25 -37.45
N TRP A 788 -27.23 -41.40 -37.15
CA TRP A 788 -26.27 -42.09 -38.01
C TRP A 788 -26.71 -43.53 -38.32
N SER A 789 -27.11 -44.30 -37.30
CA SER A 789 -27.54 -45.69 -37.47
C SER A 789 -28.84 -45.85 -38.27
N LYS A 790 -29.66 -44.79 -38.41
CA LYS A 790 -30.91 -44.82 -39.18
C LYS A 790 -30.81 -44.19 -40.57
N VAL A 791 -29.76 -43.42 -40.85
CA VAL A 791 -29.54 -42.74 -42.14
C VAL A 791 -28.41 -43.36 -42.96
N VAL A 792 -27.41 -44.00 -42.31
CA VAL A 792 -26.15 -44.43 -42.96
C VAL A 792 -25.86 -45.93 -42.77
N ALA A 793 -26.21 -46.53 -41.63
CA ALA A 793 -25.87 -47.93 -41.34
C ALA A 793 -27.01 -48.92 -41.66
N VAL A 794 -26.66 -50.08 -42.23
CA VAL A 794 -27.64 -51.14 -42.56
C VAL A 794 -27.76 -52.13 -41.41
N ASN A 795 -28.71 -51.87 -40.50
CA ASN A 795 -29.26 -52.75 -39.45
C ASN A 795 -28.28 -53.65 -38.64
N LEU A 796 -27.93 -53.16 -37.44
CA LEU A 796 -27.66 -54.00 -36.27
C LEU A 796 -28.98 -54.32 -35.54
N SER A 797 -29.01 -55.42 -34.78
CA SER A 797 -30.17 -55.80 -33.96
C SER A 797 -30.45 -54.81 -32.81
N GLU A 798 -31.74 -54.50 -32.63
CA GLU A 798 -32.18 -53.33 -31.86
C GLU A 798 -31.87 -53.43 -30.37
N ASP A 799 -32.16 -54.58 -29.74
CA ASP A 799 -31.86 -54.82 -28.31
C ASP A 799 -30.37 -54.64 -27.99
N ARG A 800 -29.49 -55.12 -28.87
CA ARG A 800 -28.04 -55.04 -28.69
C ARG A 800 -27.53 -53.62 -28.89
N ARG A 801 -28.12 -52.87 -29.82
CA ARG A 801 -27.88 -51.44 -30.05
C ARG A 801 -28.30 -50.62 -28.82
N MET A 802 -29.49 -50.85 -28.27
CA MET A 802 -29.97 -50.11 -27.10
C MET A 802 -29.16 -50.38 -25.83
N ARG A 803 -28.69 -51.62 -25.59
CA ARG A 803 -27.78 -51.93 -24.47
C ARG A 803 -26.46 -51.15 -24.57
N PHE A 804 -25.87 -51.06 -25.76
CA PHE A 804 -24.67 -50.25 -25.99
C PHE A 804 -24.93 -48.78 -25.68
N TYR A 805 -26.06 -48.22 -26.14
CA TYR A 805 -26.45 -46.84 -25.85
C TYR A 805 -26.63 -46.54 -24.35
N TYR A 806 -27.18 -47.45 -23.55
CA TYR A 806 -27.23 -47.26 -22.09
C TYR A 806 -25.84 -47.25 -21.43
N ILE A 807 -24.91 -48.09 -21.91
CA ILE A 807 -23.51 -48.11 -21.43
C ILE A 807 -22.80 -46.80 -21.80
N THR A 808 -23.00 -46.29 -23.02
CA THR A 808 -22.47 -44.98 -23.44
C THR A 808 -23.10 -43.81 -22.66
N GLY A 809 -24.43 -43.79 -22.53
CA GLY A 809 -25.19 -42.65 -22.01
C GLY A 809 -25.11 -42.45 -20.49
N TRP A 810 -24.96 -43.52 -19.70
CA TRP A 810 -24.80 -43.44 -18.24
C TRP A 810 -23.47 -44.02 -17.72
N GLY A 811 -22.98 -45.12 -18.29
CA GLY A 811 -21.77 -45.79 -17.81
C GLY A 811 -20.50 -44.93 -17.96
N LEU A 812 -20.30 -44.33 -19.14
CA LEU A 812 -19.13 -43.47 -19.40
C LEU A 812 -19.09 -42.22 -18.48
N PRO A 813 -20.18 -41.45 -18.29
CA PRO A 813 -20.23 -40.37 -17.29
C PRO A 813 -19.87 -40.81 -15.86
N ILE A 814 -20.42 -41.95 -15.40
CA ILE A 814 -20.15 -42.48 -14.06
C ILE A 814 -18.65 -42.78 -13.87
N ILE A 815 -18.02 -43.39 -14.88
CA ILE A 815 -16.57 -43.69 -14.85
C ILE A 815 -15.75 -42.40 -14.78
N ILE A 816 -16.03 -41.41 -15.65
CA ILE A 816 -15.28 -40.14 -15.70
C ILE A 816 -15.37 -39.40 -14.35
N VAL A 817 -16.58 -39.25 -13.80
CA VAL A 817 -16.78 -38.53 -12.53
C VAL A 817 -16.15 -39.28 -11.36
N SER A 818 -16.28 -40.61 -11.30
CA SER A 818 -15.72 -41.42 -10.21
C SER A 818 -14.19 -41.36 -10.19
N VAL A 819 -13.54 -41.46 -11.35
CA VAL A 819 -12.07 -41.34 -11.47
C VAL A 819 -11.64 -39.93 -11.06
N THR A 820 -12.29 -38.89 -11.58
CA THR A 820 -11.94 -37.49 -11.28
C THR A 820 -12.04 -37.18 -9.79
N LEU A 821 -13.13 -37.62 -9.14
CA LEU A 821 -13.34 -37.41 -7.71
C LEU A 821 -12.30 -38.16 -6.86
N ALA A 822 -11.96 -39.40 -7.24
CA ALA A 822 -10.98 -40.22 -6.54
C ALA A 822 -9.54 -39.67 -6.66
N THR A 823 -9.17 -39.06 -7.79
CA THR A 823 -7.81 -38.51 -7.99
C THR A 823 -7.61 -37.10 -7.44
N SER A 824 -8.68 -36.33 -7.22
CA SER A 824 -8.57 -34.88 -7.01
C SER A 824 -9.43 -34.25 -5.92
N PHE A 825 -10.01 -35.06 -5.02
CA PHE A 825 -10.96 -34.66 -3.96
C PHE A 825 -10.71 -33.27 -3.34
N ASN A 826 -9.52 -33.02 -2.78
CA ASN A 826 -9.17 -31.76 -2.08
C ASN A 826 -9.08 -30.51 -2.98
N LYS A 827 -9.21 -30.64 -4.30
CA LYS A 827 -9.20 -29.53 -5.27
C LYS A 827 -10.41 -29.55 -6.22
N TYR A 828 -11.35 -30.48 -6.01
CA TYR A 828 -12.45 -30.76 -6.94
C TYR A 828 -13.43 -29.59 -7.12
N VAL A 829 -13.67 -28.82 -6.04
CA VAL A 829 -14.62 -27.69 -5.99
C VAL A 829 -13.87 -26.35 -6.02
N ALA A 830 -14.52 -25.29 -6.50
CA ALA A 830 -14.01 -23.91 -6.44
C ALA A 830 -14.41 -23.19 -5.13
N ASP A 831 -13.50 -22.39 -4.55
CA ASP A 831 -13.63 -21.78 -3.21
C ASP A 831 -14.81 -20.79 -3.05
N THR A 832 -15.43 -20.39 -4.16
CA THR A 832 -16.47 -19.34 -4.21
C THR A 832 -17.83 -19.84 -4.72
N HIS A 833 -17.89 -21.05 -5.28
CA HIS A 833 -19.10 -21.58 -5.91
C HIS A 833 -19.06 -23.10 -6.09
N CYS A 834 -20.23 -23.75 -5.94
CA CYS A 834 -20.38 -25.20 -6.03
C CYS A 834 -20.36 -25.70 -7.49
N TRP A 835 -19.20 -25.56 -8.13
CA TRP A 835 -18.85 -26.07 -9.45
C TRP A 835 -17.40 -26.58 -9.45
N LEU A 836 -17.04 -27.31 -10.50
CA LEU A 836 -15.72 -27.91 -10.71
C LEU A 836 -14.63 -26.82 -10.81
N ASN A 837 -13.47 -27.03 -10.19
CA ASN A 837 -12.44 -25.99 -10.08
C ASN A 837 -11.75 -25.64 -11.42
N VAL A 838 -12.14 -24.49 -11.99
CA VAL A 838 -11.67 -23.96 -13.29
C VAL A 838 -10.20 -23.49 -13.25
N GLN A 839 -9.62 -23.23 -12.08
CA GLN A 839 -8.21 -22.78 -11.96
C GLN A 839 -7.20 -23.95 -11.99
N THR A 840 -7.68 -25.19 -12.14
CA THR A 840 -6.86 -26.41 -12.09
C THR A 840 -7.14 -27.30 -13.29
N ASP A 841 -6.20 -28.18 -13.65
CA ASP A 841 -6.34 -29.10 -14.79
C ASP A 841 -7.53 -30.08 -14.69
N ILE A 842 -8.17 -30.17 -13.52
CA ILE A 842 -9.40 -30.93 -13.27
C ILE A 842 -10.51 -30.55 -14.26
N ILE A 843 -10.57 -29.28 -14.71
CA ILE A 843 -11.57 -28.80 -15.68
C ILE A 843 -11.51 -29.54 -17.02
N TRP A 844 -10.35 -30.09 -17.41
CA TRP A 844 -10.21 -30.87 -18.65
C TRP A 844 -10.93 -32.22 -18.60
N ALA A 845 -11.19 -32.78 -17.40
CA ALA A 845 -12.01 -33.99 -17.24
C ALA A 845 -13.46 -33.78 -17.69
N PHE A 846 -13.95 -32.54 -17.66
CA PHE A 846 -15.24 -32.14 -18.22
C PHE A 846 -15.11 -31.64 -19.66
N VAL A 847 -14.24 -30.63 -19.90
CA VAL A 847 -14.17 -29.93 -21.19
C VAL A 847 -13.64 -30.82 -22.32
N GLY A 848 -12.67 -31.70 -22.06
CA GLY A 848 -12.10 -32.60 -23.07
C GLY A 848 -13.14 -33.55 -23.68
N PRO A 849 -13.85 -34.35 -22.86
CA PRO A 849 -14.95 -35.19 -23.33
C PRO A 849 -16.07 -34.42 -24.05
N VAL A 850 -16.43 -33.22 -23.58
CA VAL A 850 -17.45 -32.37 -24.24
C VAL A 850 -16.99 -31.94 -25.64
N LEU A 851 -15.76 -31.46 -25.80
CA LEU A 851 -15.20 -31.08 -27.11
C LEU A 851 -15.15 -32.27 -28.09
N PHE A 852 -14.80 -33.46 -27.60
CA PHE A 852 -14.85 -34.68 -28.41
C PHE A 852 -16.29 -35.00 -28.87
N ILE A 853 -17.26 -34.96 -27.96
CA ILE A 853 -18.68 -35.19 -28.27
C ILE A 853 -19.21 -34.19 -29.30
N LEU A 854 -18.96 -32.88 -29.12
CA LEU A 854 -19.37 -31.83 -30.05
C LEU A 854 -18.74 -32.02 -31.45
N THR A 855 -17.48 -32.46 -31.50
CA THR A 855 -16.78 -32.76 -32.77
C THR A 855 -17.43 -33.94 -33.49
N VAL A 856 -17.71 -35.04 -32.78
CA VAL A 856 -18.38 -36.22 -33.36
C VAL A 856 -19.81 -35.88 -33.81
N ASN A 857 -20.58 -35.17 -33.00
CA ASN A 857 -21.94 -34.74 -33.37
C ASN A 857 -21.94 -33.78 -34.57
N THR A 858 -20.95 -32.91 -34.70
CA THR A 858 -20.79 -32.04 -35.89
C THR A 858 -20.50 -32.86 -37.15
N PHE A 859 -19.60 -33.85 -37.08
CA PHE A 859 -19.32 -34.76 -38.20
C PHE A 859 -20.55 -35.60 -38.60
N VAL A 860 -21.25 -36.16 -37.62
CA VAL A 860 -22.50 -36.90 -37.82
C VAL A 860 -23.55 -36.02 -38.50
N LEU A 861 -23.79 -34.81 -37.98
CA LEU A 861 -24.75 -33.86 -38.55
C LEU A 861 -24.40 -33.52 -40.00
N PHE A 862 -23.15 -33.18 -40.30
CA PHE A 862 -22.68 -32.90 -41.66
C PHE A 862 -22.94 -34.07 -42.62
N ARG A 863 -22.63 -35.31 -42.21
CA ARG A 863 -22.84 -36.50 -43.05
C ARG A 863 -24.33 -36.83 -43.21
N VAL A 864 -25.14 -36.69 -42.15
CA VAL A 864 -26.61 -36.85 -42.21
C VAL A 864 -27.23 -35.80 -43.13
N ILE A 865 -26.79 -34.54 -43.08
CA ILE A 865 -27.21 -33.48 -44.01
C ILE A 865 -26.87 -33.87 -45.45
N MET A 866 -25.62 -34.27 -45.74
CA MET A 866 -25.21 -34.63 -47.10
C MET A 866 -25.96 -35.85 -47.68
N VAL A 867 -26.26 -36.85 -46.85
CA VAL A 867 -27.09 -38.00 -47.24
C VAL A 867 -28.56 -37.57 -47.43
N THR A 868 -29.09 -36.70 -46.58
CA THR A 868 -30.45 -36.16 -46.70
C THR A 868 -30.61 -35.33 -47.97
N ILE A 869 -29.66 -34.42 -48.27
CA ILE A 869 -29.62 -33.62 -49.50
C ILE A 869 -29.55 -34.52 -50.73
N SER A 870 -28.63 -35.48 -50.76
CA SER A 870 -28.48 -36.36 -51.93
C SER A 870 -29.68 -37.29 -52.14
N SER A 871 -30.34 -37.72 -51.05
CA SER A 871 -31.63 -38.45 -51.10
C SER A 871 -32.77 -37.57 -51.63
N ALA A 872 -32.93 -36.34 -51.13
CA ALA A 872 -33.92 -35.38 -51.62
C ALA A 872 -33.68 -35.00 -53.09
N ARG A 873 -32.41 -34.87 -53.50
CA ARG A 873 -31.99 -34.61 -54.89
C ARG A 873 -32.25 -35.80 -55.83
N ARG A 874 -32.29 -37.04 -55.32
CA ARG A 874 -32.77 -38.22 -56.06
C ARG A 874 -34.30 -38.22 -56.18
N ARG A 875 -35.03 -38.03 -55.07
CA ARG A 875 -36.51 -38.02 -55.06
C ARG A 875 -37.12 -36.93 -55.96
N SER A 876 -36.58 -35.70 -55.90
CA SER A 876 -37.04 -34.59 -56.75
C SER A 876 -36.85 -34.86 -58.24
N LYS A 877 -35.78 -35.55 -58.64
CA LYS A 877 -35.57 -36.01 -60.03
C LYS A 877 -36.55 -37.08 -60.51
N MET A 878 -37.29 -37.74 -59.63
CA MET A 878 -38.23 -38.82 -59.98
C MET A 878 -39.70 -38.39 -60.02
N LEU A 879 -40.06 -37.18 -59.55
CA LEU A 879 -41.47 -36.82 -59.32
C LEU A 879 -42.02 -35.66 -60.15
N THR A 880 -41.19 -34.74 -60.67
CA THR A 880 -41.63 -33.65 -61.57
C THR A 880 -40.52 -33.25 -62.56
N PRO A 881 -40.71 -33.41 -63.89
CA PRO A 881 -39.72 -32.96 -64.88
C PRO A 881 -39.61 -31.44 -65.01
N ASN A 882 -40.74 -30.72 -64.90
CA ASN A 882 -40.84 -29.28 -65.21
C ASN A 882 -41.27 -28.47 -63.97
N CYS A 883 -40.35 -27.70 -63.39
CA CYS A 883 -40.67 -26.65 -62.43
C CYS A 883 -39.57 -25.57 -62.45
N SER A 884 -39.92 -24.31 -62.14
CA SER A 884 -39.03 -23.15 -62.26
C SER A 884 -37.85 -23.20 -61.27
N MET A 885 -36.63 -22.94 -61.77
CA MET A 885 -35.37 -22.93 -60.99
C MET A 885 -35.45 -22.15 -59.67
N GLU A 886 -36.09 -20.98 -59.65
CA GLU A 886 -36.17 -20.12 -58.47
C GLU A 886 -36.98 -20.77 -57.32
N LYS A 887 -38.18 -21.31 -57.62
CA LYS A 887 -38.94 -22.13 -56.66
C LYS A 887 -38.18 -23.40 -56.26
N GLN A 888 -37.43 -24.00 -57.19
CA GLN A 888 -36.63 -25.18 -56.90
C GLN A 888 -35.49 -24.87 -55.90
N ILE A 889 -34.81 -23.73 -56.05
CA ILE A 889 -33.81 -23.23 -55.09
C ILE A 889 -34.47 -22.92 -53.73
N GLY A 890 -35.61 -22.20 -53.72
CA GLY A 890 -36.32 -21.89 -52.48
C GLY A 890 -36.76 -23.15 -51.70
N ILE A 891 -37.31 -24.14 -52.40
CA ILE A 891 -37.66 -25.45 -51.81
C ILE A 891 -36.41 -26.21 -51.35
N GLN A 892 -35.31 -26.16 -52.10
CA GLN A 892 -34.05 -26.83 -51.73
C GLN A 892 -33.40 -26.19 -50.50
N VAL A 893 -33.41 -24.85 -50.38
CA VAL A 893 -32.91 -24.11 -49.21
C VAL A 893 -33.81 -24.35 -47.99
N TRP A 894 -35.13 -24.39 -48.14
CA TRP A 894 -36.03 -24.74 -47.04
C TRP A 894 -35.85 -26.21 -46.60
N ALA A 895 -35.63 -27.13 -47.56
CA ALA A 895 -35.37 -28.54 -47.29
C ALA A 895 -33.99 -28.82 -46.66
N THR A 896 -33.00 -27.92 -46.78
CA THR A 896 -31.74 -27.99 -46.01
C THR A 896 -31.83 -27.27 -44.68
N ALA A 897 -32.43 -26.08 -44.64
CA ALA A 897 -32.57 -25.29 -43.41
C ALA A 897 -33.44 -26.00 -42.38
N LYS A 898 -34.54 -26.65 -42.77
CA LYS A 898 -35.47 -27.29 -41.83
C LYS A 898 -34.83 -28.43 -41.01
N PRO A 899 -34.11 -29.41 -41.58
CA PRO A 899 -33.36 -30.39 -40.78
C PRO A 899 -32.26 -29.77 -39.92
N ILE A 900 -31.56 -28.74 -40.40
CA ILE A 900 -30.50 -28.06 -39.63
C ILE A 900 -31.08 -27.38 -38.40
N LEU A 901 -32.12 -26.54 -38.59
CA LEU A 901 -32.82 -25.84 -37.53
C LEU A 901 -33.44 -26.80 -36.50
N VAL A 902 -33.91 -27.98 -36.95
CA VAL A 902 -34.52 -28.99 -36.07
C VAL A 902 -33.50 -29.81 -35.28
N LEU A 903 -32.34 -30.14 -35.85
CA LEU A 903 -31.36 -31.04 -35.21
C LEU A 903 -30.26 -30.31 -34.43
N LEU A 904 -29.89 -29.09 -34.83
CA LEU A 904 -28.77 -28.34 -34.23
C LEU A 904 -28.94 -28.07 -32.71
N PRO A 905 -30.12 -27.68 -32.19
CA PRO A 905 -30.31 -27.47 -30.75
C PRO A 905 -30.32 -28.78 -29.94
N VAL A 906 -30.74 -29.89 -30.56
CA VAL A 906 -30.91 -31.19 -29.86
C VAL A 906 -29.59 -31.97 -29.79
N LEU A 907 -28.70 -31.80 -30.78
CA LEU A 907 -27.35 -32.37 -30.78
C LEU A 907 -26.34 -31.62 -29.89
N GLY A 908 -26.78 -30.60 -29.15
CA GLY A 908 -25.97 -29.85 -28.17
C GLY A 908 -25.01 -28.82 -28.76
N LEU A 909 -25.06 -28.53 -30.07
CA LEU A 909 -24.08 -27.67 -30.74
C LEU A 909 -24.13 -26.19 -30.28
N THR A 910 -25.22 -25.78 -29.63
CA THR A 910 -25.35 -24.54 -28.84
C THR A 910 -24.22 -24.36 -27.82
N TRP A 911 -23.70 -25.46 -27.24
CA TRP A 911 -22.66 -25.42 -26.21
C TRP A 911 -21.28 -25.03 -26.71
N LEU A 912 -21.06 -24.95 -28.03
CA LEU A 912 -19.85 -24.34 -28.58
C LEU A 912 -19.73 -22.86 -28.15
N CYS A 913 -20.85 -22.14 -27.98
CA CYS A 913 -20.84 -20.77 -27.43
C CYS A 913 -20.38 -20.74 -25.96
N GLY A 914 -20.61 -21.82 -25.20
CA GLY A 914 -20.17 -21.96 -23.80
C GLY A 914 -18.65 -22.09 -23.69
N VAL A 915 -18.01 -22.79 -24.62
CA VAL A 915 -16.54 -22.87 -24.70
C VAL A 915 -15.93 -21.50 -25.03
N LEU A 916 -16.59 -20.71 -25.89
CA LEU A 916 -16.13 -19.38 -26.30
C LEU A 916 -16.30 -18.29 -25.23
N VAL A 917 -16.92 -18.59 -24.08
CA VAL A 917 -17.09 -17.64 -22.94
C VAL A 917 -15.76 -17.06 -22.46
N HIS A 918 -14.67 -17.85 -22.52
CA HIS A 918 -13.34 -17.38 -22.13
C HIS A 918 -12.77 -16.29 -23.05
N LEU A 919 -13.32 -16.10 -24.27
CA LEU A 919 -12.88 -15.08 -25.23
C LEU A 919 -13.66 -13.76 -25.12
N SER A 920 -14.92 -13.79 -24.65
CA SER A 920 -15.72 -12.57 -24.48
C SER A 920 -16.97 -12.81 -23.62
N ILE A 921 -17.31 -11.83 -22.79
CA ILE A 921 -18.58 -11.78 -22.04
C ILE A 921 -19.81 -11.83 -22.95
N VAL A 922 -19.71 -11.38 -24.21
CA VAL A 922 -20.81 -11.47 -25.19
C VAL A 922 -21.22 -12.93 -25.43
N TRP A 923 -20.25 -13.86 -25.48
CA TRP A 923 -20.54 -15.29 -25.63
C TRP A 923 -21.28 -15.87 -24.42
N ALA A 924 -21.07 -15.33 -23.20
CA ALA A 924 -21.83 -15.75 -22.02
C ALA A 924 -23.31 -15.36 -22.12
N TYR A 925 -23.61 -14.11 -22.53
CA TYR A 925 -25.00 -13.69 -22.76
C TYR A 925 -25.67 -14.52 -23.86
N VAL A 926 -24.99 -14.74 -24.99
CA VAL A 926 -25.48 -15.59 -26.10
C VAL A 926 -25.72 -17.03 -25.63
N PHE A 927 -24.79 -17.61 -24.86
CA PHE A 927 -24.91 -18.98 -24.33
C PHE A 927 -26.07 -19.12 -23.33
N ILE A 928 -26.27 -18.17 -22.41
CA ILE A 928 -27.40 -18.19 -21.47
C ILE A 928 -28.74 -18.18 -22.22
N VAL A 929 -28.88 -17.29 -23.21
CA VAL A 929 -30.08 -17.18 -24.05
C VAL A 929 -30.33 -18.46 -24.86
N LEU A 930 -29.29 -19.04 -25.48
CA LEU A 930 -29.42 -20.27 -26.26
C LEU A 930 -29.84 -21.47 -25.40
N ASN A 931 -29.34 -21.60 -24.17
CA ASN A 931 -29.77 -22.67 -23.26
C ASN A 931 -31.20 -22.48 -22.77
N ALA A 932 -31.59 -21.25 -22.40
CA ALA A 932 -32.96 -20.95 -21.98
C ALA A 932 -34.00 -21.34 -23.07
N PHE A 933 -33.64 -21.17 -24.35
CA PHE A 933 -34.46 -21.62 -25.46
C PHE A 933 -34.31 -23.12 -25.79
N GLN A 934 -33.25 -23.81 -25.37
CA GLN A 934 -33.01 -25.22 -25.72
C GLN A 934 -34.08 -26.16 -25.12
N GLY A 935 -34.42 -26.02 -23.82
CA GLY A 935 -35.49 -26.81 -23.20
C GLY A 935 -36.88 -26.50 -23.77
N LEU A 936 -37.18 -25.21 -24.01
CA LEU A 936 -38.41 -24.78 -24.65
C LEU A 936 -38.53 -25.31 -26.09
N TYR A 937 -37.41 -25.35 -26.83
CA TYR A 937 -37.37 -25.88 -28.19
C TYR A 937 -37.66 -27.39 -28.24
N ILE A 938 -37.10 -28.16 -27.30
CA ILE A 938 -37.39 -29.59 -27.14
C ILE A 938 -38.89 -29.82 -26.87
N PHE A 939 -39.50 -29.03 -25.97
CA PHE A 939 -40.95 -29.08 -25.75
C PHE A 939 -41.76 -28.80 -27.03
N LEU A 940 -41.46 -27.71 -27.74
CA LEU A 940 -42.19 -27.33 -28.96
C LEU A 940 -42.12 -28.42 -30.04
N VAL A 941 -40.93 -28.99 -30.30
CA VAL A 941 -40.75 -30.02 -31.34
C VAL A 941 -41.45 -31.33 -30.95
N TYR A 942 -41.23 -31.82 -29.73
CA TYR A 942 -41.62 -33.20 -29.36
C TYR A 942 -42.99 -33.33 -28.70
N ALA A 943 -43.51 -32.28 -28.04
CA ALA A 943 -44.84 -32.31 -27.43
C ALA A 943 -45.93 -31.72 -28.35
N ILE A 944 -45.61 -30.69 -29.14
CA ILE A 944 -46.58 -29.97 -29.99
C ILE A 944 -46.43 -30.32 -31.47
N TYR A 945 -45.22 -30.28 -32.03
CA TYR A 945 -45.03 -30.51 -33.47
C TYR A 945 -45.00 -31.99 -33.89
N ASN A 946 -44.85 -32.92 -32.94
CA ASN A 946 -44.94 -34.36 -33.21
C ASN A 946 -46.42 -34.81 -33.28
N SER A 947 -47.06 -34.56 -34.43
CA SER A 947 -48.48 -34.82 -34.69
C SER A 947 -48.95 -36.27 -34.47
N GLU A 948 -48.01 -37.21 -34.34
CA GLU A 948 -48.23 -38.61 -34.00
C GLU A 948 -48.80 -38.83 -32.58
N ASN A 949 -48.62 -37.87 -31.65
CA ASN A 949 -49.19 -37.94 -30.30
C ASN A 949 -50.66 -37.45 -30.22
N CYS A 950 -51.04 -36.44 -31.00
CA CYS A 950 -52.37 -35.82 -30.89
C CYS A 950 -53.52 -36.72 -31.38
N SER A 951 -53.25 -37.66 -32.29
CA SER A 951 -54.24 -38.62 -32.80
C SER A 951 -54.77 -39.57 -31.72
N HIS A 952 -53.90 -40.03 -30.80
CA HIS A 952 -54.31 -40.88 -29.68
C HIS A 952 -55.04 -40.09 -28.58
N GLN A 953 -54.68 -38.84 -28.35
CA GLN A 953 -55.24 -38.04 -27.26
C GLN A 953 -56.69 -37.60 -27.53
N ALA A 954 -57.08 -37.44 -28.80
CA ALA A 954 -58.47 -37.17 -29.19
C ALA A 954 -59.46 -38.29 -28.79
N ASN A 955 -59.03 -39.56 -28.85
CA ASN A 955 -59.89 -40.71 -28.54
C ASN A 955 -60.10 -40.95 -27.04
N TYR A 956 -59.29 -40.36 -26.16
CA TYR A 956 -59.49 -40.43 -24.70
C TYR A 956 -60.28 -39.24 -24.14
N LEU A 957 -60.29 -38.09 -24.82
CA LEU A 957 -61.06 -36.90 -24.45
C LEU A 957 -62.52 -36.92 -24.97
N SER A 958 -62.88 -37.90 -25.80
CA SER A 958 -64.22 -38.06 -26.39
C SER A 958 -65.13 -39.05 -25.65
N THR A 959 -64.91 -39.26 -24.35
CA THR A 959 -65.84 -40.02 -23.48
C THR A 959 -66.52 -39.06 -22.47
N PRO A 960 -67.81 -38.74 -22.61
CA PRO A 960 -68.48 -37.77 -21.74
C PRO A 960 -68.79 -38.37 -20.36
N LYS A 961 -67.90 -38.13 -19.39
CA LYS A 961 -68.22 -38.25 -17.97
C LYS A 961 -68.96 -36.99 -17.52
N ASN A 962 -70.29 -37.03 -17.56
CA ASN A 962 -71.12 -36.00 -16.93
C ASN A 962 -70.85 -35.99 -15.41
N THR A 963 -70.28 -34.90 -14.90
CA THR A 963 -70.21 -34.62 -13.47
C THR A 963 -71.56 -34.09 -12.99
N LEU A 964 -72.17 -34.79 -12.03
CA LEU A 964 -73.05 -34.15 -11.07
C LEU A 964 -72.85 -34.78 -9.69
N TRP A 965 -72.75 -33.93 -8.67
CA TRP A 965 -72.89 -34.33 -7.27
C TRP A 965 -74.36 -34.34 -6.93
N ASP A 966 -74.85 -35.39 -6.29
CA ASP A 966 -76.18 -35.37 -5.69
C ASP A 966 -76.20 -36.16 -4.38
N ILE A 967 -76.60 -35.52 -3.28
CA ILE A 967 -76.58 -36.10 -1.93
C ILE A 967 -78.01 -36.38 -1.48
N GLY A 968 -78.51 -37.53 -1.96
CA GLY A 968 -79.38 -38.43 -1.21
C GLY A 968 -80.82 -38.02 -0.92
N LYS A 969 -81.76 -38.80 -1.47
CA LYS A 969 -82.94 -39.31 -0.74
C LYS A 969 -83.46 -40.62 -1.35
N LYS A 970 -84.35 -41.31 -0.63
CA LYS A 970 -84.77 -42.69 -0.90
C LYS A 970 -86.07 -42.79 -1.73
N SER A 971 -86.20 -43.94 -2.40
CA SER A 971 -87.44 -44.74 -2.55
C SER A 971 -88.19 -44.77 -3.90
N SER A 972 -88.40 -46.01 -4.37
CA SER A 972 -89.63 -46.58 -5.00
C SER A 972 -90.19 -46.08 -6.35
N THR A 973 -89.88 -46.86 -7.39
CA THR A 973 -90.78 -47.42 -8.44
C THR A 973 -91.38 -46.53 -9.58
N PRO A 974 -91.80 -47.13 -10.73
CA PRO A 974 -92.01 -46.43 -12.04
C PRO A 974 -93.44 -46.67 -12.62
N PRO A 975 -93.74 -46.58 -13.95
CA PRO A 975 -93.25 -45.71 -15.06
C PRO A 975 -94.42 -44.94 -15.78
N SER A 976 -94.17 -44.12 -16.82
CA SER A 976 -94.87 -44.19 -18.14
C SER A 976 -94.56 -43.08 -19.18
N SER A 977 -94.50 -43.51 -20.46
CA SER A 977 -94.96 -42.88 -21.72
C SER A 977 -94.63 -41.43 -22.19
N ASN A 978 -93.89 -41.38 -23.32
CA ASN A 978 -94.30 -40.84 -24.66
C ASN A 978 -94.12 -39.35 -25.11
N LEU A 979 -93.54 -39.26 -26.33
CA LEU A 979 -93.86 -38.43 -27.52
C LEU A 979 -93.27 -37.01 -27.80
N SER A 980 -92.61 -36.95 -28.97
CA SER A 980 -92.62 -35.90 -30.05
C SER A 980 -92.32 -34.40 -29.79
N GLU A 981 -91.20 -33.94 -30.39
CA GLU A 981 -91.06 -32.87 -31.43
C GLU A 981 -92.19 -31.85 -31.76
N PRO A 982 -91.90 -30.66 -32.40
CA PRO A 982 -90.61 -30.01 -32.71
C PRO A 982 -90.54 -28.45 -32.52
N LEU A 983 -89.43 -27.85 -33.00
CA LEU A 983 -89.05 -26.42 -33.19
C LEU A 983 -90.12 -25.47 -33.80
N PRO A 984 -90.05 -24.11 -33.58
CA PRO A 984 -89.41 -23.23 -34.59
C PRO A 984 -88.81 -21.84 -34.16
N ILE A 985 -87.62 -21.55 -34.68
CA ILE A 985 -87.11 -20.33 -35.38
C ILE A 985 -87.83 -18.95 -35.21
N LYS A 986 -87.09 -17.87 -34.83
CA LYS A 986 -87.03 -16.55 -35.56
C LYS A 986 -86.03 -15.49 -35.03
N ASN A 987 -85.36 -14.83 -35.99
CA ASN A 987 -84.84 -13.44 -36.21
C ASN A 987 -84.91 -12.36 -35.06
N THR A 988 -84.18 -11.22 -35.03
CA THR A 988 -83.69 -10.31 -36.12
C THR A 988 -82.65 -9.25 -35.63
N VAL A 989 -81.73 -8.79 -36.51
CA VAL A 989 -81.04 -7.45 -36.67
C VAL A 989 -80.91 -6.45 -35.48
N GLY A 990 -79.81 -5.68 -35.27
CA GLY A 990 -78.50 -5.57 -35.97
C GLY A 990 -77.83 -4.17 -35.85
N LYS A 991 -76.66 -3.98 -36.51
CA LYS A 991 -75.74 -2.79 -36.53
C LYS A 991 -74.95 -2.50 -35.22
N GLY A 992 -73.65 -2.18 -35.23
CA GLY A 992 -72.63 -2.29 -36.28
C GLY A 992 -71.44 -1.30 -36.11
N ASN A 993 -70.19 -1.76 -36.31
CA ASN A 993 -69.04 -0.93 -36.71
C ASN A 993 -67.83 -1.78 -37.17
N ILE A 994 -66.84 -1.16 -37.83
CA ILE A 994 -65.90 -1.85 -38.75
C ILE A 994 -64.48 -2.01 -38.16
N VAL A 995 -63.98 -3.26 -38.15
CA VAL A 995 -62.54 -3.58 -38.24
C VAL A 995 -62.38 -4.83 -39.12
N THR A 996 -61.47 -4.80 -40.09
CA THR A 996 -61.26 -5.88 -41.06
C THR A 996 -60.56 -7.10 -40.46
N LYS A 997 -61.08 -8.31 -40.71
CA LYS A 997 -60.42 -9.61 -40.42
C LYS A 997 -60.38 -10.50 -41.67
N HIS A 998 -59.36 -11.35 -41.76
CA HIS A 998 -59.21 -12.39 -42.80
C HIS A 998 -60.30 -13.48 -42.66
N PRO A 999 -60.54 -14.31 -43.70
CA PRO A 999 -59.67 -15.46 -43.94
C PRO A 999 -59.23 -15.68 -45.41
N VAL A 1000 -58.04 -16.27 -45.58
CA VAL A 1000 -57.66 -16.98 -46.82
C VAL A 1000 -57.64 -18.48 -46.49
N ASN A 1001 -58.35 -19.29 -47.28
CA ASN A 1001 -58.32 -20.75 -47.16
C ASN A 1001 -56.94 -21.30 -47.56
N ILE A 1002 -56.47 -22.31 -46.85
CA ILE A 1002 -55.87 -23.55 -47.39
C ILE A 1002 -55.88 -24.60 -46.26
N THR A 1003 -56.72 -25.62 -46.41
CA THR A 1003 -56.77 -26.82 -45.55
C THR A 1003 -57.16 -28.03 -46.40
N SER A 1004 -56.18 -28.82 -46.83
CA SER A 1004 -56.39 -30.13 -47.46
C SER A 1004 -55.08 -30.90 -47.58
N ILE A 1005 -55.17 -32.22 -47.79
CA ILE A 1005 -54.05 -33.13 -48.10
C ILE A 1005 -53.10 -33.42 -46.92
N PHE A 1006 -53.64 -34.11 -45.92
CA PHE A 1006 -52.95 -35.24 -45.30
C PHE A 1006 -53.98 -36.35 -45.00
N SER A 1007 -54.17 -37.23 -45.99
CA SER A 1007 -54.84 -38.52 -45.83
C SER A 1007 -53.84 -39.62 -46.22
N SER A 1008 -53.84 -40.73 -45.49
CA SER A 1008 -52.96 -41.86 -45.77
C SER A 1008 -53.45 -42.66 -46.98
N ASP A 1009 -52.52 -43.30 -47.67
CA ASP A 1009 -52.82 -44.56 -48.34
C ASP A 1009 -51.65 -45.55 -48.26
N LYS A 1010 -51.95 -46.84 -48.41
CA LYS A 1010 -51.01 -47.96 -48.18
C LYS A 1010 -50.62 -48.65 -49.48
N THR A 1011 -49.37 -49.09 -49.58
CA THR A 1011 -49.03 -50.34 -50.30
C THR A 1011 -47.82 -51.01 -49.63
N ALA A 1012 -47.91 -52.32 -49.44
CA ALA A 1012 -46.78 -53.19 -49.16
C ALA A 1012 -46.67 -54.21 -50.30
N VAL A 1013 -45.45 -54.45 -50.79
CA VAL A 1013 -45.12 -55.53 -51.74
C VAL A 1013 -43.71 -56.03 -51.40
N GLU A 1014 -43.55 -57.34 -51.25
CA GLU A 1014 -42.24 -57.99 -51.14
C GLU A 1014 -41.56 -58.09 -52.51
N LEU A 1015 -40.23 -58.14 -52.53
CA LEU A 1015 -39.51 -59.01 -53.46
C LEU A 1015 -38.11 -59.35 -52.92
N THR A 1016 -37.64 -60.56 -53.23
CA THR A 1016 -36.55 -61.25 -52.52
C THR A 1016 -35.38 -61.63 -53.43
N ALA A 1017 -34.25 -61.97 -52.80
CA ALA A 1017 -33.00 -62.47 -53.40
C ALA A 1017 -32.20 -61.42 -54.23
N PHE A 1018 -30.86 -61.42 -54.27
CA PHE A 1018 -29.95 -62.57 -54.14
C PHE A 1018 -28.89 -62.48 -53.02
N LYS A 1019 -28.03 -63.51 -52.94
CA LYS A 1019 -27.29 -63.98 -51.76
C LYS A 1019 -25.82 -64.27 -52.11
N THR A 1020 -24.87 -63.78 -51.31
CA THR A 1020 -23.55 -64.43 -51.08
C THR A 1020 -22.83 -63.95 -49.81
N SER A 1021 -21.99 -64.84 -49.26
CA SER A 1021 -21.07 -64.73 -48.10
C SER A 1021 -20.29 -63.41 -47.94
N ALA A 1022 -19.74 -63.06 -46.77
CA ALA A 1022 -19.30 -63.92 -45.65
C ALA A 1022 -19.49 -63.27 -44.25
N ARG A 1023 -19.23 -64.05 -43.17
CA ARG A 1023 -19.31 -63.59 -41.77
C ARG A 1023 -17.91 -63.48 -41.14
N VAL A 1024 -17.71 -62.46 -40.31
CA VAL A 1024 -16.47 -62.15 -39.57
C VAL A 1024 -16.39 -62.90 -38.24
N SER A 1025 -15.17 -63.24 -37.80
CA SER A 1025 -14.72 -63.34 -36.39
C SER A 1025 -13.18 -63.23 -36.36
N ILE A 1026 -12.56 -62.27 -35.64
CA ILE A 1026 -12.22 -62.24 -34.19
C ILE A 1026 -10.94 -63.06 -33.89
N THR A 1027 -9.94 -62.58 -33.14
CA THR A 1027 -9.78 -61.32 -32.35
C THR A 1027 -8.63 -60.43 -32.94
N ASP A 1028 -7.68 -59.70 -32.30
CA ASP A 1028 -7.33 -59.37 -30.88
C ASP A 1028 -6.62 -57.98 -30.71
N CYS A 1029 -6.07 -57.72 -29.52
CA CYS A 1029 -5.47 -56.48 -28.99
C CYS A 1029 -3.90 -56.55 -28.95
N VAL A 1030 -3.06 -55.58 -28.50
CA VAL A 1030 -3.25 -54.28 -27.80
C VAL A 1030 -2.01 -53.35 -27.90
N LEU A 1031 -2.20 -52.03 -27.70
CA LEU A 1031 -1.30 -50.91 -27.28
C LEU A 1031 0.25 -50.93 -27.44
N SER A 1032 0.80 -49.78 -27.91
CA SER A 1032 1.70 -48.90 -27.10
C SER A 1032 2.02 -47.57 -27.82
N LEU A 1033 2.57 -46.57 -27.09
CA LEU A 1033 2.84 -45.20 -27.57
C LEU A 1033 4.30 -45.01 -28.08
N PRO A 1034 4.57 -44.02 -28.95
CA PRO A 1034 5.90 -43.44 -29.13
C PRO A 1034 6.14 -42.23 -28.20
N SER A 1035 7.40 -41.98 -27.85
CA SER A 1035 7.86 -40.78 -27.12
C SER A 1035 8.59 -39.79 -28.02
N SER A 1036 8.66 -38.52 -27.61
CA SER A 1036 9.47 -37.49 -28.27
C SER A 1036 10.90 -37.43 -27.70
N LYS A 1037 11.90 -37.34 -28.57
CA LYS A 1037 13.29 -37.04 -28.21
C LYS A 1037 13.72 -35.68 -28.76
N MET A 1038 14.62 -35.01 -28.04
CA MET A 1038 15.47 -33.94 -28.58
C MET A 1038 16.43 -34.49 -29.64
N ALA A 1039 16.83 -33.66 -30.62
CA ALA A 1039 18.24 -33.42 -30.93
C ALA A 1039 18.46 -32.26 -31.92
N THR A 1040 19.55 -31.55 -31.67
CA THR A 1040 20.21 -30.42 -32.33
C THR A 1040 20.47 -30.46 -33.85
N SER A 1041 20.73 -29.25 -34.38
CA SER A 1041 21.69 -28.91 -35.45
C SER A 1041 21.48 -29.36 -36.91
N ALA A 1042 21.37 -28.36 -37.80
CA ALA A 1042 22.16 -28.27 -39.03
C ALA A 1042 22.22 -26.80 -39.51
N SER A 1043 23.29 -26.41 -40.20
CA SER A 1043 23.41 -25.14 -40.93
C SER A 1043 22.91 -25.29 -42.37
N TYR A 1044 22.62 -24.17 -43.06
CA TYR A 1044 23.22 -23.87 -44.38
C TYR A 1044 23.03 -22.40 -44.78
N SER A 1045 23.57 -21.98 -45.92
CA SER A 1045 23.94 -20.59 -46.20
C SER A 1045 23.50 -20.04 -47.57
N SER A 1046 23.19 -18.74 -47.57
CA SER A 1046 23.29 -17.76 -48.69
C SER A 1046 22.23 -17.70 -49.80
N LYS A 1047 22.14 -16.47 -50.36
CA LYS A 1047 21.41 -16.01 -51.56
C LYS A 1047 19.88 -15.86 -51.41
N GLY A 1048 19.26 -14.74 -51.79
CA GLY A 1048 19.81 -13.46 -52.26
C GLY A 1048 18.81 -12.63 -53.09
N TYR A 1049 19.16 -11.37 -53.33
CA TYR A 1049 18.45 -10.34 -54.14
C TYR A 1049 17.26 -9.59 -53.51
N LEU A 1050 17.57 -8.33 -53.16
CA LEU A 1050 16.78 -7.10 -53.31
C LEU A 1050 16.40 -6.85 -54.79
N PRO A 1051 15.47 -5.93 -55.14
CA PRO A 1051 14.92 -4.81 -54.36
C PRO A 1051 13.58 -5.07 -53.67
#